data_AF-A0A518H5G1-F1
#
_entry.id   AF-A0A518H5G1-F1
#
_cell.length_a   1.000
_cell.length_b   1.000
_cell.length_c   1.000
_cell.angle_alpha   90.00
_cell.angle_beta   90.00
_cell.angle_gamma   90.00
#
_symmetry.space_group_name_H-M   'P 1'
#
loop_
_entity.id
_entity.type
_entity.pdbx_description
1 polymer ?
#
loop_
_entity_poly.entity_id
_entity_poly.type
_entity_poly.pdbx_seq_one_letter_code
_entity_poly.pdbx_strand_id
1 'polypeptide(L)'
;MFGIDDRPTRLCDGHNRREWLRVGGLSVLGLGLGDLLRPGVGTRPASAAPAAPPLARGLDGATFGRAKNVIYLWLQGGPPQHETFDPKPDAPLEIRGPFRPIATNVPGIDFCELLPRTARRADRLAVVRSIATDDPNHDVSGYWVLTGQPYGPGSARQIKPTDWPYFGSIVKMLRPSEELPALSSVWIPDLMRLNDSVTPAGQTAGFLGRAWEPERFVGDPSRADYRIEGLDLPDDLPRLRVDRRRALLGQLDGHLRRVERGGVLDGWDRYAQHAYDLVSSGKARAAFDLDREPDAVRDRYGRYPWGQTVLLARRLIEAGVRLVHVNWTREEGDSAVDNPMWDTHAQNADRLQDVLCPQFDVTFNALLDDLESRGLLDETLVVAIGEFGRTPRINGQGGRDHWGNVFSFAMAGAGISGGQVFGSSDRDGAEPASDPIRPHDLTATIFHLLGIDHQGTFPDKLGRPQLLTRGAPLTSILGDGPATLERREPGGDPAFVPPYDDRKLVDADFDSGRPLIAVAPYSRDKGWRGWPLGDEPEGEPNGLIARIGESPKRHALLGPRPGATIAPGARAILAQEIRSARGGEYEFVVTAVGVGESEERFEREILAGLSCRLVLFRFADAAKDPRSVQELASLPFRPEFDSPRPITLRRFLGSTQGNVNFPIGQGLGVAVVVEHAGGPPFESPSLPGGVAILGVSLSFGARPRHENAT
;
A
#
# COMPACT_ATOMS: atom_id res chain seq x y z
N MET A 1 -33.17 1.40 -46.88
CA MET A 1 -33.94 1.70 -48.11
C MET A 1 -33.46 0.73 -49.19
N PHE A 2 -34.31 -0.21 -49.60
CA PHE A 2 -33.99 -1.27 -50.57
C PHE A 2 -34.48 -0.89 -51.97
N GLY A 3 -33.72 -1.25 -53.00
CA GLY A 3 -34.10 -1.21 -54.40
C GLY A 3 -33.30 -2.25 -55.19
N ILE A 4 -34.01 -3.10 -55.91
CA ILE A 4 -33.56 -4.18 -56.80
C ILE A 4 -33.39 -3.60 -58.21
N ASP A 5 -32.39 -4.09 -58.95
CA ASP A 5 -31.90 -3.67 -60.27
C ASP A 5 -31.13 -2.34 -60.34
N ASP A 6 -29.81 -2.43 -60.10
CA ASP A 6 -28.88 -1.51 -60.74
C ASP A 6 -27.59 -2.28 -61.09
N ARG A 7 -27.28 -2.36 -62.39
CA ARG A 7 -26.03 -2.97 -62.87
C ARG A 7 -24.86 -2.10 -62.37
N PRO A 8 -23.81 -2.66 -61.74
CA PRO A 8 -22.74 -1.84 -61.19
C PRO A 8 -21.94 -1.20 -62.32
N THR A 9 -22.09 0.12 -62.52
CA THR A 9 -21.15 0.91 -63.31
C THR A 9 -19.82 0.95 -62.56
N ARG A 10 -18.78 0.38 -63.18
CA ARG A 10 -17.39 0.47 -62.71
C ARG A 10 -16.83 1.82 -63.15
N LEU A 11 -16.19 2.53 -62.23
CA LEU A 11 -15.39 3.70 -62.57
C LEU A 11 -14.05 3.23 -63.17
N CYS A 12 -13.33 4.13 -63.83
CA CYS A 12 -12.08 3.82 -64.55
C CYS A 12 -10.95 3.28 -63.65
N ASP A 13 -11.10 3.38 -62.33
CA ASP A 13 -10.20 2.86 -61.29
C ASP A 13 -10.59 1.47 -60.78
N GLY A 14 -11.63 0.84 -61.35
CA GLY A 14 -12.06 -0.52 -61.02
C GLY A 14 -12.98 -0.64 -59.81
N HIS A 15 -13.26 0.45 -59.10
CA HIS A 15 -14.13 0.47 -57.93
C HIS A 15 -15.56 0.89 -58.28
N ASN A 16 -16.53 0.38 -57.53
CA ASN A 16 -17.93 0.79 -57.71
C ASN A 16 -18.30 1.96 -56.78
N ARG A 17 -19.27 2.78 -57.20
CA ARG A 17 -19.77 3.93 -56.41
C ARG A 17 -20.20 3.56 -54.99
N ARG A 18 -20.61 2.31 -54.77
CA ARG A 18 -21.03 1.77 -53.46
C ARG A 18 -19.85 1.49 -52.53
N GLU A 19 -18.68 1.15 -53.05
CA GLU A 19 -17.42 1.03 -52.29
C GLU A 19 -16.92 2.40 -51.83
N TRP A 20 -16.93 3.39 -52.73
CA TRP A 20 -16.59 4.77 -52.37
C TRP A 20 -17.55 5.39 -51.35
N LEU A 21 -18.86 5.12 -51.44
CA LEU A 21 -19.83 5.53 -50.44
C LEU A 21 -19.68 4.77 -49.11
N ARG A 22 -19.16 3.53 -49.11
CA ARG A 22 -18.84 2.79 -47.87
C ARG A 22 -17.59 3.34 -47.19
N VAL A 23 -16.55 3.69 -47.95
CA VAL A 23 -15.34 4.33 -47.43
C VAL A 23 -15.65 5.74 -46.92
N GLY A 24 -16.43 6.54 -47.67
CA GLY A 24 -16.89 7.86 -47.22
C GLY A 24 -17.89 7.85 -46.06
N GLY A 25 -18.65 6.75 -45.89
CA GLY A 25 -19.58 6.56 -44.78
C GLY A 25 -18.88 6.28 -43.43
N LEU A 26 -17.63 5.84 -43.44
CA LEU A 26 -16.82 5.63 -42.23
C LEU A 26 -16.47 6.97 -41.54
N SER A 27 -16.29 8.04 -42.31
CA SER A 27 -16.01 9.39 -41.82
C SER A 27 -17.21 10.02 -41.09
N VAL A 28 -18.43 9.68 -41.53
CA VAL A 28 -19.69 10.22 -40.95
C VAL A 28 -20.06 9.53 -39.63
N LEU A 29 -19.44 8.38 -39.32
CA LEU A 29 -19.65 7.63 -38.07
C LEU A 29 -18.52 7.85 -37.03
N GLY A 30 -17.71 8.90 -37.19
CA GLY A 30 -16.76 9.34 -36.16
C GLY A 30 -15.40 8.63 -36.15
N LEU A 31 -14.98 8.03 -37.27
CA LEU A 31 -13.62 7.49 -37.42
C LEU A 31 -12.85 8.28 -38.47
N GLY A 32 -12.43 9.50 -38.11
CA GLY A 32 -11.50 10.29 -38.90
C GLY A 32 -10.06 9.97 -38.55
N LEU A 33 -9.14 10.09 -39.52
CA LEU A 33 -7.69 9.95 -39.32
C LEU A 33 -7.13 10.83 -38.18
N GLY A 34 -7.87 11.89 -37.80
CA GLY A 34 -7.53 12.79 -36.70
C GLY A 34 -7.71 12.19 -35.29
N ASP A 35 -8.60 11.21 -35.11
CA ASP A 35 -8.75 10.50 -33.82
C ASP A 35 -7.66 9.45 -33.62
N LEU A 36 -7.06 8.95 -34.71
CA LEU A 36 -5.89 8.09 -34.70
C LEU A 36 -4.59 8.82 -34.29
N LEU A 37 -4.58 10.17 -34.34
CA LEU A 37 -3.38 10.99 -34.16
C LEU A 37 -3.40 11.93 -32.94
N ARG A 38 -4.46 11.96 -32.13
CA ARG A 38 -4.51 12.81 -30.92
C ARG A 38 -3.66 12.22 -29.77
N PRO A 39 -2.70 12.96 -29.19
CA PRO A 39 -2.10 12.64 -27.90
C PRO A 39 -2.92 13.34 -26.79
N GLY A 40 -3.60 12.56 -25.95
CA GLY A 40 -4.41 13.04 -24.83
C GLY A 40 -4.53 11.95 -23.76
N VAL A 41 -4.54 12.39 -22.50
CA VAL A 41 -4.37 11.65 -21.25
C VAL A 41 -5.61 10.83 -20.87
N GLY A 42 -5.40 9.65 -20.26
CA GLY A 42 -6.45 8.76 -19.72
C GLY A 42 -6.71 7.55 -20.62
N THR A 43 -6.40 6.34 -20.11
CA THR A 43 -6.65 5.03 -20.76
C THR A 43 -6.23 4.90 -22.23
N ARG A 44 -4.96 4.59 -22.51
CA ARG A 44 -4.55 4.05 -23.82
C ARG A 44 -4.07 2.61 -23.66
N PRO A 45 -4.73 1.62 -24.32
CA PRO A 45 -4.34 0.22 -24.24
C PRO A 45 -2.93 0.01 -24.81
N ALA A 46 -2.14 -0.83 -24.13
CA ALA A 46 -0.75 -1.05 -24.45
C ALA A 46 -0.57 -1.74 -25.80
N SER A 47 0.58 -1.50 -26.41
CA SER A 47 0.95 -2.13 -27.67
C SER A 47 1.29 -3.61 -27.49
N ALA A 48 0.96 -4.39 -28.52
CA ALA A 48 1.26 -5.81 -28.60
C ALA A 48 2.78 -6.06 -28.70
N ALA A 49 3.25 -6.99 -27.88
CA ALA A 49 4.58 -7.59 -27.93
C ALA A 49 4.83 -8.27 -29.29
N PRO A 50 5.86 -7.89 -30.09
CA PRO A 50 6.28 -8.69 -31.24
C PRO A 50 6.78 -10.09 -30.82
N ALA A 51 7.06 -10.98 -31.78
CA ALA A 51 7.88 -12.16 -31.46
C ALA A 51 9.25 -11.68 -30.94
N ALA A 52 9.91 -12.48 -30.09
CA ALA A 52 11.24 -12.16 -29.57
C ALA A 52 12.15 -11.70 -30.74
N PRO A 53 12.82 -10.54 -30.62
CA PRO A 53 13.65 -10.03 -31.71
C PRO A 53 14.67 -11.08 -32.18
N PRO A 54 15.05 -11.12 -33.48
CA PRO A 54 16.01 -12.10 -34.01
C PRO A 54 17.37 -12.14 -33.28
N LEU A 55 17.70 -11.07 -32.55
CA LEU A 55 18.95 -10.91 -31.80
C LEU A 55 18.80 -11.16 -30.29
N ALA A 56 17.59 -11.47 -29.82
CA ALA A 56 17.37 -11.89 -28.45
C ALA A 56 17.84 -13.33 -28.27
N ARG A 57 18.73 -13.55 -27.29
CA ARG A 57 19.27 -14.86 -26.91
C ARG A 57 19.16 -15.01 -25.40
N GLY A 58 18.90 -16.22 -24.94
CA GLY A 58 18.80 -16.51 -23.51
C GLY A 58 17.74 -17.55 -23.14
N LEU A 59 17.22 -18.31 -24.11
CA LEU A 59 16.31 -19.43 -23.82
C LEU A 59 17.01 -20.79 -23.88
N ASP A 60 18.27 -20.83 -24.31
CA ASP A 60 19.02 -22.05 -24.61
C ASP A 60 20.12 -22.36 -23.56
N GLY A 61 20.24 -21.54 -22.52
CA GLY A 61 21.24 -21.69 -21.46
C GLY A 61 20.78 -22.54 -20.29
N ALA A 62 21.73 -22.96 -19.44
CA ALA A 62 21.43 -23.71 -18.23
C ALA A 62 20.67 -22.83 -17.22
N THR A 63 19.42 -23.20 -16.94
CA THR A 63 18.51 -22.44 -16.07
C THR A 63 17.81 -23.38 -15.09
N PHE A 64 17.31 -22.83 -13.97
CA PHE A 64 16.50 -23.59 -13.04
C PHE A 64 15.10 -23.84 -13.60
N GLY A 65 14.49 -22.80 -14.17
CA GLY A 65 13.29 -22.94 -15.03
C GLY A 65 12.01 -23.41 -14.35
N ARG A 66 11.91 -23.36 -13.02
CA ARG A 66 10.74 -23.83 -12.26
C ARG A 66 9.62 -22.77 -12.16
N ALA A 67 9.95 -21.48 -12.25
CA ALA A 67 8.95 -20.42 -12.21
C ALA A 67 8.21 -20.34 -13.54
N LYS A 68 6.91 -20.63 -13.51
CA LYS A 68 6.01 -20.29 -14.61
C LYS A 68 5.56 -18.84 -14.49
N ASN A 69 5.24 -18.40 -13.27
CA ASN A 69 4.70 -17.07 -13.02
C ASN A 69 5.46 -16.32 -11.92
N VAL A 70 5.29 -15.00 -11.86
CA VAL A 70 5.88 -14.14 -10.81
C VAL A 70 4.82 -13.21 -10.21
N ILE A 71 4.72 -13.18 -8.89
CA ILE A 71 4.07 -12.10 -8.14
C ILE A 71 5.18 -11.27 -7.49
N TYR A 72 5.27 -10.00 -7.87
CA TYR A 72 6.28 -9.07 -7.36
C TYR A 72 5.59 -8.01 -6.50
N LEU A 73 5.67 -8.17 -5.18
CA LEU A 73 5.10 -7.26 -4.19
C LEU A 73 6.10 -6.13 -3.90
N TRP A 74 5.77 -4.94 -4.36
CA TRP A 74 6.59 -3.74 -4.20
C TRP A 74 6.16 -2.93 -2.98
N LEU A 75 6.93 -3.07 -1.91
CA LEU A 75 6.71 -2.40 -0.62
C LEU A 75 7.30 -0.97 -0.66
N GLN A 76 6.72 -0.13 -1.52
CA GLN A 76 7.23 1.21 -1.80
C GLN A 76 7.42 2.04 -0.52
N GLY A 77 8.58 2.65 -0.40
CA GLY A 77 9.00 3.43 0.74
C GLY A 77 10.13 2.79 1.53
N GLY A 78 10.67 1.64 1.15
CA GLY A 78 11.82 1.03 1.81
C GLY A 78 11.52 0.51 3.23
N PRO A 79 11.05 -0.75 3.37
CA PRO A 79 10.71 -1.34 4.66
C PRO A 79 11.91 -1.36 5.62
N PRO A 80 11.73 -0.96 6.89
CA PRO A 80 12.81 -0.99 7.86
C PRO A 80 13.17 -2.43 8.25
N GLN A 81 14.43 -2.80 8.04
CA GLN A 81 14.93 -4.15 8.28
C GLN A 81 14.80 -4.58 9.75
N HIS A 82 15.01 -3.68 10.71
CA HIS A 82 14.91 -3.94 12.16
C HIS A 82 13.51 -4.35 12.61
N GLU A 83 12.48 -3.73 12.03
CA GLU A 83 11.08 -3.99 12.40
C GLU A 83 10.40 -5.02 11.48
N THR A 84 11.14 -5.62 10.55
CA THR A 84 10.64 -6.68 9.66
C THR A 84 11.48 -7.94 9.80
N PHE A 85 12.44 -8.12 8.90
CA PHE A 85 13.12 -9.39 8.66
C PHE A 85 14.46 -9.54 9.34
N ASP A 86 15.06 -8.48 9.90
CA ASP A 86 16.41 -8.49 10.49
C ASP A 86 16.46 -7.71 11.82
N PRO A 87 15.77 -8.21 12.86
CA PRO A 87 15.79 -7.57 14.17
C PRO A 87 17.18 -7.63 14.79
N LYS A 88 17.58 -6.57 15.51
CA LYS A 88 18.88 -6.44 16.19
C LYS A 88 18.71 -6.42 17.72
N PRO A 89 18.39 -7.55 18.38
CA PRO A 89 18.05 -7.56 19.81
C PRO A 89 19.12 -6.98 20.73
N ASP A 90 20.39 -7.17 20.38
CA ASP A 90 21.53 -6.74 21.19
C ASP A 90 21.94 -5.28 20.92
N ALA A 91 21.34 -4.62 19.92
CA ALA A 91 21.62 -3.22 19.65
C ALA A 91 20.90 -2.30 20.67
N PRO A 92 21.43 -1.08 20.92
CA PRO A 92 20.79 -0.09 21.77
C PRO A 92 19.34 0.23 21.35
N LEU A 93 18.51 0.73 22.26
CA LEU A 93 17.08 1.01 22.01
C LEU A 93 16.89 1.98 20.83
N GLU A 94 17.78 2.97 20.70
CA GLU A 94 17.78 3.93 19.58
C GLU A 94 18.08 3.29 18.21
N ILE A 95 18.59 2.05 18.18
CA ILE A 95 18.91 1.30 16.97
C ILE A 95 17.89 0.19 16.74
N ARG A 96 17.70 -0.70 17.71
CA ARG A 96 16.79 -1.84 17.55
C ARG A 96 15.31 -1.46 17.56
N GLY A 97 15.01 -0.26 18.07
CA GLY A 97 13.65 0.20 18.26
C GLY A 97 12.91 -0.49 19.39
N PRO A 98 11.65 -0.13 19.61
CA PRO A 98 10.85 -0.59 20.74
C PRO A 98 10.39 -2.05 20.65
N PHE A 99 10.53 -2.68 19.49
CA PHE A 99 10.05 -4.04 19.24
C PHE A 99 11.09 -5.10 19.59
N ARG A 100 10.61 -6.33 19.75
CA ARG A 100 11.41 -7.51 20.10
C ARG A 100 11.46 -8.50 18.95
N PRO A 101 12.55 -9.27 18.82
CA PRO A 101 12.51 -10.44 17.95
C PRO A 101 11.58 -11.52 18.54
N ILE A 102 11.01 -12.31 17.65
CA ILE A 102 10.26 -13.53 17.94
C ILE A 102 10.86 -14.69 17.16
N ALA A 103 10.84 -15.86 17.79
CA ALA A 103 11.20 -17.11 17.14
C ALA A 103 10.26 -17.38 15.95
N THR A 104 10.83 -17.71 14.79
CA THR A 104 10.05 -18.29 13.68
C THR A 104 9.84 -19.80 13.88
N ASN A 105 9.07 -20.42 13.00
CA ASN A 105 8.90 -21.88 12.97
C ASN A 105 10.16 -22.64 12.53
N VAL A 106 11.23 -21.94 12.15
CA VAL A 106 12.54 -22.51 11.82
C VAL A 106 13.56 -22.13 12.91
N PRO A 107 14.26 -23.10 13.52
CA PRO A 107 15.34 -22.82 14.47
C PRO A 107 16.42 -21.91 13.88
N GLY A 108 16.93 -20.97 14.68
CA GLY A 108 17.98 -20.03 14.25
C GLY A 108 17.51 -18.84 13.41
N ILE A 109 16.23 -18.77 13.04
CA ILE A 109 15.65 -17.63 12.34
C ILE A 109 14.64 -16.94 13.25
N ASP A 110 14.87 -15.64 13.45
CA ASP A 110 13.98 -14.74 14.19
C ASP A 110 13.56 -13.56 13.31
N PHE A 111 12.30 -13.13 13.45
CA PHE A 111 11.72 -11.92 12.83
C PHE A 111 11.24 -10.96 13.91
N CYS A 112 10.88 -9.73 13.54
CA CYS A 112 10.24 -8.79 14.47
C CYS A 112 8.86 -9.30 14.94
N GLU A 113 8.48 -9.02 16.18
CA GLU A 113 7.15 -9.32 16.75
C GLU A 113 5.98 -8.68 15.99
N LEU A 114 6.27 -7.77 15.06
CA LEU A 114 5.30 -7.21 14.11
C LEU A 114 4.91 -8.15 12.96
N LEU A 115 5.62 -9.26 12.77
CA LEU A 115 5.35 -10.24 11.72
C LEU A 115 4.98 -11.63 12.28
N PRO A 116 4.03 -11.74 13.23
CA PRO A 116 3.76 -12.98 13.94
C PRO A 116 3.13 -14.06 13.05
N ARG A 117 2.46 -13.73 11.94
CA ARG A 117 1.92 -14.75 11.01
C ARG A 117 3.00 -15.21 10.03
N THR A 118 3.83 -14.28 9.57
CA THR A 118 4.97 -14.54 8.66
C THR A 118 6.01 -15.41 9.34
N ALA A 119 6.28 -15.19 10.63
CA ALA A 119 7.17 -16.03 11.43
C ALA A 119 6.71 -17.51 11.47
N ARG A 120 5.43 -17.80 11.29
CA ARG A 120 4.89 -19.17 11.26
C ARG A 120 5.06 -19.87 9.91
N ARG A 121 5.47 -19.14 8.87
CA ARG A 121 5.71 -19.64 7.51
C ARG A 121 7.14 -19.37 7.04
N ALA A 122 8.06 -19.08 7.97
CA ALA A 122 9.46 -18.81 7.62
C ALA A 122 10.11 -20.00 6.90
N ASP A 123 9.61 -21.21 7.12
CA ASP A 123 10.02 -22.41 6.41
C ASP A 123 9.68 -22.44 4.91
N ARG A 124 8.82 -21.54 4.44
CA ARG A 124 8.50 -21.33 3.03
C ARG A 124 9.29 -20.18 2.41
N LEU A 125 10.03 -19.44 3.22
CA LEU A 125 10.71 -18.21 2.82
C LEU A 125 12.22 -18.42 2.75
N ALA A 126 12.83 -17.87 1.71
CA ALA A 126 14.23 -17.47 1.76
C ALA A 126 14.27 -15.95 1.99
N VAL A 127 14.87 -15.53 3.09
CA VAL A 127 15.04 -14.11 3.41
C VAL A 127 16.47 -13.70 3.11
N VAL A 128 16.66 -12.66 2.31
CA VAL A 128 17.96 -12.07 2.04
C VAL A 128 18.13 -10.85 2.94
N ARG A 129 19.26 -10.73 3.66
CA ARG A 129 19.55 -9.63 4.60
C ARG A 129 20.76 -8.76 4.21
N SER A 130 21.28 -8.93 3.00
CA SER A 130 22.58 -8.38 2.58
C SER A 130 22.55 -7.65 1.23
N ILE A 131 21.37 -7.28 0.73
CA ILE A 131 21.26 -6.49 -0.50
C ILE A 131 21.55 -5.01 -0.22
N ALA A 132 22.27 -4.37 -1.12
CA ALA A 132 22.60 -2.95 -1.05
C ALA A 132 22.47 -2.28 -2.41
N THR A 133 22.01 -1.04 -2.43
CA THR A 133 22.07 -0.15 -3.60
C THR A 133 23.14 0.93 -3.43
N ASP A 134 23.63 1.13 -2.20
CA ASP A 134 24.55 2.21 -1.82
C ASP A 134 24.02 3.61 -2.17
N ASP A 135 22.71 3.75 -2.38
CA ASP A 135 22.05 5.00 -2.74
C ASP A 135 20.76 5.21 -1.90
N PRO A 136 20.61 6.35 -1.20
CA PRO A 136 19.45 6.60 -0.37
C PRO A 136 18.24 7.18 -1.14
N ASN A 137 18.32 7.41 -2.45
CA ASN A 137 17.23 8.06 -3.18
C ASN A 137 16.23 7.05 -3.72
N HIS A 138 14.94 7.27 -3.43
CA HIS A 138 13.85 6.37 -3.85
C HIS A 138 13.85 6.11 -5.36
N ASP A 139 14.06 7.16 -6.16
CA ASP A 139 14.05 7.05 -7.62
C ASP A 139 15.24 6.25 -8.15
N VAL A 140 16.45 6.48 -7.62
CA VAL A 140 17.68 5.82 -8.12
C VAL A 140 17.75 4.36 -7.67
N SER A 141 17.51 4.11 -6.38
CA SER A 141 17.50 2.75 -5.83
C SER A 141 16.35 1.92 -6.39
N GLY A 142 15.14 2.52 -6.45
CA GLY A 142 13.99 1.89 -7.07
C GLY A 142 14.24 1.54 -8.55
N TYR A 143 14.86 2.44 -9.31
CA TYR A 143 15.26 2.16 -10.69
C TYR A 143 16.17 0.94 -10.77
N TRP A 144 17.21 0.86 -9.93
CA TRP A 144 18.14 -0.28 -9.98
C TRP A 144 17.44 -1.59 -9.64
N VAL A 145 16.61 -1.62 -8.59
CA VAL A 145 15.87 -2.82 -8.20
C VAL A 145 14.91 -3.29 -9.30
N LEU A 146 14.25 -2.36 -9.99
CA LEU A 146 13.27 -2.69 -11.05
C LEU A 146 13.89 -3.00 -12.41
N THR A 147 15.14 -2.60 -12.67
CA THR A 147 15.78 -2.77 -13.98
C THR A 147 16.96 -3.73 -13.97
N GLY A 148 17.54 -4.01 -12.80
CA GLY A 148 18.81 -4.70 -12.68
C GLY A 148 19.99 -3.89 -13.21
N GLN A 149 19.82 -2.61 -13.55
CA GLN A 149 20.90 -1.72 -13.96
C GLN A 149 20.97 -0.49 -13.07
N PRO A 150 22.15 -0.13 -12.55
CA PRO A 150 22.30 1.10 -11.79
C PRO A 150 21.97 2.29 -12.69
N TYR A 151 21.27 3.27 -12.14
CA TYR A 151 21.06 4.53 -12.84
C TYR A 151 22.40 5.29 -12.91
N GLY A 152 22.62 6.03 -14.00
CA GLY A 152 23.79 6.89 -14.12
C GLY A 152 23.77 8.04 -13.10
N PRO A 153 24.80 8.90 -13.07
CA PRO A 153 24.82 10.06 -12.19
C PRO A 153 23.59 10.95 -12.42
N GLY A 154 22.95 11.41 -11.33
CA GLY A 154 21.80 12.31 -11.36
C GLY A 154 20.55 11.69 -10.71
N SER A 155 19.38 12.17 -11.13
CA SER A 155 18.09 11.70 -10.61
C SER A 155 17.29 10.92 -11.67
N ALA A 156 16.56 9.93 -11.18
CA ALA A 156 15.67 9.05 -11.92
C ALA A 156 14.18 9.44 -11.71
N ARG A 157 13.92 10.70 -11.34
CA ARG A 157 12.57 11.24 -11.05
C ARG A 157 11.65 11.38 -12.28
N GLN A 158 12.16 11.14 -13.48
CA GLN A 158 11.43 11.28 -14.74
C GLN A 158 11.71 10.09 -15.65
N ILE A 159 10.66 9.49 -16.20
CA ILE A 159 10.74 8.44 -17.21
C ILE A 159 11.31 8.99 -18.51
N LYS A 160 12.28 8.29 -19.10
CA LYS A 160 12.85 8.60 -20.41
C LYS A 160 12.72 7.40 -21.36
N PRO A 161 12.46 7.63 -22.67
CA PRO A 161 12.45 6.56 -23.67
C PRO A 161 13.80 5.86 -23.90
N THR A 162 14.86 6.33 -23.24
CA THR A 162 16.23 5.79 -23.26
C THR A 162 16.57 5.00 -22.01
N ASP A 163 15.67 4.96 -21.03
CA ASP A 163 15.87 4.20 -19.79
C ASP A 163 16.08 2.71 -20.10
N TRP A 164 16.76 2.03 -19.19
CA TRP A 164 16.83 0.57 -19.20
C TRP A 164 15.43 0.00 -18.97
N PRO A 165 15.06 -1.08 -19.68
CA PRO A 165 13.75 -1.67 -19.52
C PRO A 165 13.56 -2.25 -18.13
N TYR A 166 12.36 -2.07 -17.59
CA TYR A 166 11.85 -2.85 -16.46
C TYR A 166 12.07 -4.35 -16.70
N PHE A 167 12.49 -5.11 -15.67
CA PHE A 167 12.76 -6.54 -15.84
C PHE A 167 11.52 -7.30 -16.35
N GLY A 168 10.32 -6.91 -15.93
CA GLY A 168 9.09 -7.55 -16.40
C GLY A 168 8.73 -7.21 -17.86
N SER A 169 9.28 -6.14 -18.44
CA SER A 169 9.20 -5.87 -19.89
C SER A 169 10.10 -6.83 -20.67
N ILE A 170 11.27 -7.15 -20.11
CA ILE A 170 12.18 -8.17 -20.67
C ILE A 170 11.53 -9.56 -20.57
N VAL A 171 10.88 -9.88 -19.44
CA VAL A 171 10.09 -11.13 -19.31
C VAL A 171 8.99 -11.20 -20.34
N LYS A 172 8.19 -10.12 -20.52
CA LYS A 172 7.16 -10.05 -21.58
C LYS A 172 7.74 -10.32 -22.97
N MET A 173 9.00 -9.92 -23.22
CA MET A 173 9.71 -10.15 -24.47
C MET A 173 10.21 -11.55 -24.71
N LEU A 174 10.83 -12.16 -23.71
CA LEU A 174 11.51 -13.44 -23.87
C LEU A 174 10.62 -14.64 -23.52
N ARG A 175 9.71 -14.45 -22.57
CA ARG A 175 8.82 -15.48 -22.02
C ARG A 175 7.42 -14.90 -21.79
N PRO A 176 6.68 -14.51 -22.85
CA PRO A 176 5.30 -14.08 -22.70
C PRO A 176 4.44 -15.18 -22.04
N SER A 177 3.27 -14.80 -21.54
CA SER A 177 2.27 -15.77 -21.12
C SER A 177 1.79 -16.58 -22.34
N GLU A 178 1.67 -17.89 -22.17
CA GLU A 178 1.12 -18.79 -23.19
C GLU A 178 -0.42 -18.75 -23.21
N GLU A 179 -1.02 -18.50 -22.04
CA GLU A 179 -2.47 -18.51 -21.81
C GLU A 179 -3.11 -17.14 -22.07
N LEU A 180 -2.42 -16.06 -21.69
CA LEU A 180 -2.87 -14.67 -21.80
C LEU A 180 -1.72 -13.77 -22.31
N PRO A 181 -1.27 -13.92 -23.57
CA PRO A 181 -0.17 -13.12 -24.13
C PRO A 181 -0.36 -11.60 -23.97
N ALA A 182 -1.60 -11.12 -24.10
CA ALA A 182 -1.98 -9.72 -23.92
C ALA A 182 -1.75 -9.19 -22.50
N LEU A 183 -1.74 -10.06 -21.49
CA LEU A 183 -1.53 -9.72 -20.08
C LEU A 183 -0.25 -10.38 -19.53
N SER A 184 0.82 -10.47 -20.33
CA SER A 184 2.05 -11.15 -19.90
C SER A 184 2.75 -10.46 -18.72
N SER A 185 2.65 -9.14 -18.61
CA SER A 185 3.27 -8.37 -17.53
C SER A 185 2.30 -7.28 -17.13
N VAL A 186 1.82 -7.31 -15.90
CA VAL A 186 0.71 -6.47 -15.40
C VAL A 186 1.18 -5.69 -14.18
N TRP A 187 0.80 -4.43 -14.08
CA TRP A 187 1.00 -3.53 -12.93
C TRP A 187 -0.35 -3.13 -12.35
N ILE A 188 -0.50 -3.32 -11.03
CA ILE A 188 -1.69 -2.95 -10.25
C ILE A 188 -1.29 -2.38 -8.88
N PRO A 189 -2.14 -1.56 -8.24
CA PRO A 189 -3.38 -0.98 -8.77
C PRO A 189 -3.16 0.42 -9.39
N ASP A 190 -1.92 0.90 -9.44
CA ASP A 190 -1.54 2.17 -10.11
C ASP A 190 -0.03 2.14 -10.42
N LEU A 191 0.44 3.15 -11.16
CA LEU A 191 1.84 3.48 -11.34
C LEU A 191 2.52 3.81 -10.01
N MET A 192 3.81 3.50 -9.92
CA MET A 192 4.63 3.99 -8.83
C MET A 192 4.74 5.52 -8.95
N ARG A 193 4.45 6.21 -7.85
CA ARG A 193 4.62 7.66 -7.70
C ARG A 193 5.34 7.96 -6.40
N LEU A 194 6.36 8.81 -6.41
CA LEU A 194 7.04 9.23 -5.18
C LEU A 194 6.24 10.30 -4.43
N ASN A 195 5.55 11.16 -5.17
CA ASN A 195 4.57 12.11 -4.67
C ASN A 195 3.59 12.46 -5.81
N ASP A 196 2.70 13.43 -5.59
CA ASP A 196 1.67 13.79 -6.57
C ASP A 196 2.20 14.29 -7.92
N SER A 197 3.48 14.69 -8.01
CA SER A 197 4.08 15.24 -9.23
C SER A 197 5.28 14.45 -9.75
N VAL A 198 5.62 13.30 -9.15
CA VAL A 198 6.84 12.56 -9.46
C VAL A 198 6.54 11.11 -9.76
N THR A 199 6.74 10.76 -11.03
CA THR A 199 6.65 9.39 -11.54
C THR A 199 8.07 8.92 -11.86
N PRO A 200 8.70 8.12 -10.98
CA PRO A 200 10.09 7.69 -11.14
C PRO A 200 10.28 6.80 -12.38
N ALA A 201 11.50 6.75 -12.89
CA ALA A 201 11.92 5.88 -13.99
C ALA A 201 11.97 4.39 -13.57
N GLY A 202 12.29 3.49 -14.52
CA GLY A 202 12.50 2.06 -14.25
C GLY A 202 11.23 1.19 -14.28
N GLN A 203 10.06 1.82 -14.41
CA GLN A 203 8.74 1.16 -14.47
C GLN A 203 8.16 1.01 -15.89
N THR A 204 8.99 1.21 -16.93
CA THR A 204 8.56 1.15 -18.33
C THR A 204 9.48 0.24 -19.15
N ALA A 205 9.09 -0.04 -20.40
CA ALA A 205 9.94 -0.75 -21.34
C ALA A 205 11.18 0.04 -21.79
N GLY A 206 11.28 1.33 -21.44
CA GLY A 206 12.44 2.16 -21.76
C GLY A 206 12.75 2.12 -23.26
N PHE A 207 14.00 1.80 -23.60
CA PHE A 207 14.40 1.72 -25.00
C PHE A 207 13.81 0.54 -25.80
N LEU A 208 13.21 -0.47 -25.17
CA LEU A 208 12.49 -1.52 -25.92
C LEU A 208 11.22 -0.98 -26.60
N GLY A 209 10.70 0.15 -26.09
CA GLY A 209 9.52 0.80 -26.63
C GLY A 209 8.21 0.20 -26.14
N ARG A 210 7.12 0.90 -26.45
CA ARG A 210 5.79 0.67 -25.85
C ARG A 210 5.28 -0.77 -26.00
N ALA A 211 5.68 -1.50 -27.04
CA ALA A 211 5.21 -2.87 -27.32
C ALA A 211 5.48 -3.84 -26.17
N TRP A 212 6.49 -3.51 -25.38
CA TRP A 212 6.96 -4.30 -24.26
C TRP A 212 6.59 -3.68 -22.91
N GLU A 213 5.82 -2.59 -22.89
CA GLU A 213 5.37 -2.00 -21.63
C GLU A 213 4.48 -2.98 -20.86
N PRO A 214 4.56 -2.99 -19.52
CA PRO A 214 3.58 -3.69 -18.72
C PRO A 214 2.18 -3.10 -18.94
N GLU A 215 1.17 -3.96 -18.93
CA GLU A 215 -0.23 -3.56 -18.89
C GLU A 215 -0.53 -2.91 -17.54
N ARG A 216 -1.26 -1.80 -17.54
CA ARG A 216 -1.54 -1.03 -16.33
C ARG A 216 -3.03 -0.89 -16.14
N PHE A 217 -3.49 -1.24 -14.96
CA PHE A 217 -4.89 -1.09 -14.57
C PHE A 217 -4.94 -0.22 -13.33
N VAL A 218 -5.69 0.87 -13.43
CA VAL A 218 -5.88 1.82 -12.34
C VAL A 218 -7.23 1.57 -11.67
N GLY A 219 -7.23 1.40 -10.35
CA GLY A 219 -8.45 1.31 -9.57
C GLY A 219 -8.27 0.56 -8.26
N ASP A 220 -9.11 0.86 -7.28
CA ASP A 220 -9.05 0.24 -5.96
C ASP A 220 -10.00 -0.98 -5.89
N PRO A 221 -9.48 -2.22 -5.88
CA PRO A 221 -10.29 -3.44 -5.83
C PRO A 221 -10.98 -3.68 -4.48
N SER A 222 -10.72 -2.85 -3.47
CA SER A 222 -11.44 -2.91 -2.20
C SER A 222 -12.81 -2.24 -2.23
N ARG A 223 -13.06 -1.37 -3.22
CA ARG A 223 -14.34 -0.68 -3.36
C ARG A 223 -15.42 -1.59 -3.93
N ALA A 224 -16.65 -1.42 -3.45
CA ALA A 224 -17.82 -2.17 -3.93
C ALA A 224 -18.19 -1.85 -5.40
N ASP A 225 -17.81 -0.67 -5.88
CA ASP A 225 -18.03 -0.22 -7.27
C ASP A 225 -16.79 -0.43 -8.16
N TYR A 226 -15.82 -1.25 -7.72
CA TYR A 226 -14.61 -1.50 -8.49
C TYR A 226 -14.93 -2.02 -9.89
N ARG A 227 -14.47 -1.26 -10.89
CA ARG A 227 -14.51 -1.63 -12.29
C ARG A 227 -13.21 -1.17 -12.94
N ILE A 228 -12.78 -1.93 -13.92
CA ILE A 228 -11.66 -1.53 -14.76
C ILE A 228 -12.22 -0.83 -15.98
N GLU A 229 -11.88 0.45 -16.08
CA GLU A 229 -12.23 1.27 -17.23
C GLU A 229 -11.69 0.63 -18.54
N GLY A 230 -12.59 0.41 -19.51
CA GLY A 230 -12.25 -0.17 -20.81
C GLY A 230 -12.32 -1.71 -20.91
N LEU A 231 -12.60 -2.45 -19.82
CA LEU A 231 -12.87 -3.90 -19.89
C LEU A 231 -14.35 -4.25 -20.04
N ASP A 232 -15.26 -3.31 -19.73
CA ASP A 232 -16.69 -3.47 -19.97
C ASP A 232 -17.05 -3.12 -21.41
N LEU A 233 -17.82 -3.99 -22.06
CA LEU A 233 -18.46 -3.67 -23.35
C LEU A 233 -19.65 -2.74 -23.08
N PRO A 234 -19.79 -1.62 -23.81
CA PRO A 234 -21.01 -0.81 -23.75
C PRO A 234 -22.27 -1.66 -24.00
N ASP A 235 -23.35 -1.42 -23.25
CA ASP A 235 -24.59 -2.19 -23.33
C ASP A 235 -25.23 -2.20 -24.74
N ASP A 236 -24.91 -1.19 -25.56
CA ASP A 236 -25.39 -1.02 -26.93
C ASP A 236 -24.54 -1.74 -28.00
N LEU A 237 -23.49 -2.47 -27.58
CA LEU A 237 -22.58 -3.22 -28.44
C LEU A 237 -22.58 -4.73 -28.15
N PRO A 238 -23.58 -5.48 -28.65
CA PRO A 238 -23.57 -6.94 -28.58
C PRO A 238 -22.30 -7.52 -29.21
N ARG A 239 -21.75 -8.60 -28.61
CA ARG A 239 -20.54 -9.30 -29.11
C ARG A 239 -20.57 -9.55 -30.63
N LEU A 240 -21.71 -10.02 -31.15
CA LEU A 240 -21.93 -10.25 -32.59
C LEU A 240 -21.68 -9.01 -33.47
N ARG A 241 -21.97 -7.81 -32.95
CA ARG A 241 -21.76 -6.54 -33.66
C ARG A 241 -20.28 -6.15 -33.64
N VAL A 242 -19.56 -6.41 -32.55
CA VAL A 242 -18.11 -6.22 -32.45
C VAL A 242 -17.38 -7.18 -33.41
N ASP A 243 -17.79 -8.45 -33.45
CA ASP A 243 -17.21 -9.47 -34.33
C ASP A 243 -17.37 -9.12 -35.81
N ARG A 244 -18.53 -8.61 -36.20
CA ARG A 244 -18.79 -8.14 -37.57
C ARG A 244 -17.92 -6.93 -37.95
N ARG A 245 -17.73 -5.99 -37.02
CA ARG A 245 -16.84 -4.83 -37.23
C ARG A 245 -15.40 -5.27 -37.40
N ARG A 246 -14.94 -6.25 -36.61
CA ARG A 246 -13.61 -6.84 -36.74
C ARG A 246 -13.42 -7.57 -38.07
N ALA A 247 -14.40 -8.35 -38.51
CA ALA A 247 -14.35 -9.02 -39.81
C ALA A 247 -14.23 -8.02 -40.96
N LEU A 248 -14.93 -6.89 -40.88
CA LEU A 248 -14.84 -5.81 -41.86
C LEU A 248 -13.49 -5.08 -41.81
N LEU A 249 -12.97 -4.81 -40.62
CA LEU A 249 -11.66 -4.20 -40.41
C LEU A 249 -10.55 -5.09 -40.99
N GLY A 250 -10.56 -6.40 -40.68
CA GLY A 250 -9.59 -7.35 -41.24
C GLY A 250 -9.65 -7.46 -42.77
N GLN A 251 -10.82 -7.29 -43.39
CA GLN A 251 -10.94 -7.21 -44.85
C GLN A 251 -10.31 -5.93 -45.42
N LEU A 252 -10.45 -4.80 -44.73
CA LEU A 252 -9.86 -3.52 -45.11
C LEU A 252 -8.33 -3.53 -44.93
N ASP A 253 -7.84 -4.04 -43.80
CA ASP A 253 -6.41 -4.16 -43.52
C ASP A 253 -5.72 -5.14 -44.46
N GLY A 254 -6.39 -6.25 -44.82
CA GLY A 254 -5.92 -7.16 -45.87
C GLY A 254 -5.85 -6.52 -47.26
N HIS A 255 -6.59 -5.43 -47.50
CA HIS A 255 -6.48 -4.64 -48.72
C HIS A 255 -5.34 -3.62 -48.64
N LEU A 256 -5.22 -2.91 -47.51
CA LEU A 256 -4.17 -1.91 -47.26
C LEU A 256 -2.77 -2.52 -47.19
N ARG A 257 -2.61 -3.72 -46.61
CA ARG A 257 -1.33 -4.46 -46.58
C ARG A 257 -0.80 -4.84 -47.96
N ARG A 258 -1.67 -4.97 -48.96
CA ARG A 258 -1.24 -5.20 -50.34
C ARG A 258 -0.66 -3.93 -50.99
N VAL A 259 -0.90 -2.76 -50.39
CA VAL A 259 -0.48 -1.45 -50.89
C VAL A 259 0.69 -0.88 -50.08
N GLU A 260 0.79 -1.20 -48.79
CA GLU A 260 1.85 -0.69 -47.91
C GLU A 260 3.14 -1.52 -47.97
N ARG A 261 4.29 -0.86 -48.14
CA ARG A 261 5.63 -1.50 -48.19
C ARG A 261 6.42 -1.41 -46.86
N GLY A 262 5.80 -0.89 -45.78
CA GLY A 262 6.51 -0.42 -44.58
C GLY A 262 6.30 -1.19 -43.27
N GLY A 263 5.45 -2.21 -43.22
CA GLY A 263 5.22 -3.04 -42.02
C GLY A 263 4.58 -2.32 -40.83
N VAL A 264 4.12 -1.07 -40.99
CA VAL A 264 3.47 -0.27 -39.94
C VAL A 264 2.10 -0.87 -39.59
N LEU A 265 1.40 -1.41 -40.59
CA LEU A 265 0.11 -2.09 -40.39
C LEU A 265 0.21 -3.38 -39.56
N ASP A 266 1.36 -4.10 -39.56
CA ASP A 266 1.52 -5.36 -38.83
C ASP A 266 1.62 -5.19 -37.30
N GLY A 267 2.01 -4.00 -36.82
CA GLY A 267 1.99 -3.64 -35.41
C GLY A 267 0.59 -3.27 -34.91
N TRP A 268 -0.19 -2.61 -35.77
CA TRP A 268 -1.57 -2.20 -35.49
C TRP A 268 -2.54 -3.38 -35.44
N ASP A 269 -2.42 -4.34 -36.35
CA ASP A 269 -3.27 -5.53 -36.40
C ASP A 269 -3.16 -6.39 -35.12
N ARG A 270 -1.94 -6.60 -34.64
CA ARG A 270 -1.69 -7.39 -33.40
C ARG A 270 -2.22 -6.68 -32.16
N TYR A 271 -2.14 -5.35 -32.13
CA TYR A 271 -2.75 -4.54 -31.09
C TYR A 271 -4.28 -4.68 -31.07
N ALA A 272 -4.94 -4.52 -32.24
CA ALA A 272 -6.39 -4.61 -32.34
C ALA A 272 -6.89 -6.02 -31.97
N GLN A 273 -6.13 -7.04 -32.36
CA GLN A 273 -6.36 -8.43 -32.00
C GLN A 273 -6.29 -8.64 -30.48
N HIS A 274 -5.23 -8.21 -29.81
CA HIS A 274 -5.04 -8.42 -28.36
C HIS A 274 -6.02 -7.60 -27.51
N ALA A 275 -6.31 -6.35 -27.89
CA ALA A 275 -7.33 -5.55 -27.22
C ALA A 275 -8.71 -6.20 -27.34
N TYR A 276 -9.02 -6.77 -28.52
CA TYR A 276 -10.21 -7.58 -28.70
C TYR A 276 -10.15 -8.84 -27.84
N ASP A 277 -9.04 -9.58 -27.79
CA ASP A 277 -8.91 -10.80 -26.99
C ASP A 277 -9.07 -10.50 -25.48
N LEU A 278 -8.58 -9.36 -25.00
CA LEU A 278 -8.78 -8.90 -23.63
C LEU A 278 -10.25 -8.63 -23.31
N VAL A 279 -10.96 -7.91 -24.20
CA VAL A 279 -12.39 -7.56 -24.03
C VAL A 279 -13.33 -8.74 -24.31
N SER A 280 -12.93 -9.65 -25.19
CA SER A 280 -13.73 -10.80 -25.62
C SER A 280 -13.48 -12.07 -24.81
N SER A 281 -12.27 -12.24 -24.26
CA SER A 281 -11.93 -13.39 -23.41
C SER A 281 -12.65 -13.31 -22.08
N GLY A 282 -13.51 -14.29 -21.82
CA GLY A 282 -14.17 -14.41 -20.52
C GLY A 282 -13.18 -14.62 -19.38
N LYS A 283 -12.00 -15.20 -19.66
CA LYS A 283 -10.96 -15.51 -18.68
C LYS A 283 -10.33 -14.25 -18.07
N ALA A 284 -9.92 -13.28 -18.90
CA ALA A 284 -9.31 -12.04 -18.41
C ALA A 284 -10.31 -11.20 -17.61
N ARG A 285 -11.54 -11.00 -18.12
CA ARG A 285 -12.59 -10.28 -17.40
C ARG A 285 -12.95 -10.96 -16.08
N ALA A 286 -13.06 -12.28 -16.06
CA ALA A 286 -13.34 -13.01 -14.82
C ALA A 286 -12.22 -12.85 -13.78
N ALA A 287 -10.95 -12.75 -14.20
CA ALA A 287 -9.83 -12.59 -13.28
C ALA A 287 -9.92 -11.28 -12.48
N PHE A 288 -10.35 -10.19 -13.14
CA PHE A 288 -10.53 -8.86 -12.52
C PHE A 288 -11.80 -8.71 -11.70
N ASP A 289 -12.72 -9.68 -11.77
CA ASP A 289 -13.96 -9.69 -11.00
C ASP A 289 -13.74 -10.40 -9.65
N LEU A 290 -13.50 -9.61 -8.60
CA LEU A 290 -13.31 -10.11 -7.23
C LEU A 290 -14.60 -10.59 -6.58
N ASP A 291 -15.79 -10.25 -7.10
CA ASP A 291 -17.07 -10.69 -6.53
C ASP A 291 -17.32 -12.19 -6.79
N ARG A 292 -16.47 -12.79 -7.62
CA ARG A 292 -16.41 -14.24 -7.82
C ARG A 292 -15.67 -14.98 -6.72
N GLU A 293 -14.96 -14.28 -5.83
CA GLU A 293 -14.34 -14.89 -4.66
C GLU A 293 -15.36 -14.97 -3.51
N PRO A 294 -15.40 -16.08 -2.76
CA PRO A 294 -16.16 -16.14 -1.52
C PRO A 294 -15.73 -15.04 -0.54
N ASP A 295 -16.68 -14.49 0.22
CA ASP A 295 -16.40 -13.45 1.20
C ASP A 295 -15.30 -13.84 2.19
N ALA A 296 -15.30 -15.10 2.64
CA ALA A 296 -14.27 -15.61 3.55
C ALA A 296 -12.84 -15.54 2.95
N VAL A 297 -12.69 -15.66 1.62
CA VAL A 297 -11.38 -15.50 0.96
C VAL A 297 -10.99 -14.02 0.96
N ARG A 298 -11.93 -13.13 0.62
CA ARG A 298 -11.68 -11.68 0.63
C ARG A 298 -11.35 -11.17 2.03
N ASP A 299 -12.05 -11.65 3.05
CA ASP A 299 -11.81 -11.33 4.46
C ASP A 299 -10.43 -11.82 4.93
N ARG A 300 -10.00 -13.01 4.48
CA ARG A 300 -8.67 -13.56 4.81
C ARG A 300 -7.52 -12.70 4.29
N TYR A 301 -7.67 -12.08 3.12
CA TYR A 301 -6.69 -11.13 2.59
C TYR A 301 -6.79 -9.73 3.24
N GLY A 302 -7.92 -9.44 3.90
CA GLY A 302 -8.26 -8.13 4.45
C GLY A 302 -8.98 -7.23 3.45
N ARG A 303 -10.06 -6.56 3.89
CA ARG A 303 -10.94 -5.70 3.06
C ARG A 303 -10.40 -4.28 2.88
N TYR A 304 -9.10 -4.15 2.66
CA TYR A 304 -8.41 -2.89 2.41
C TYR A 304 -7.66 -2.94 1.06
N PRO A 305 -7.27 -1.79 0.48
CA PRO A 305 -6.74 -1.72 -0.89
C PRO A 305 -5.57 -2.68 -1.17
N TRP A 306 -4.57 -2.74 -0.29
CA TRP A 306 -3.44 -3.67 -0.40
C TRP A 306 -3.90 -5.14 -0.45
N GLY A 307 -4.74 -5.56 0.51
CA GLY A 307 -5.25 -6.92 0.62
C GLY A 307 -5.98 -7.39 -0.63
N GLN A 308 -6.89 -6.56 -1.13
CA GLN A 308 -7.71 -6.88 -2.29
C GLN A 308 -6.90 -6.82 -3.60
N THR A 309 -5.84 -5.99 -3.67
CA THR A 309 -4.96 -5.93 -4.84
C THR A 309 -4.04 -7.15 -4.92
N VAL A 310 -3.55 -7.65 -3.78
CA VAL A 310 -2.79 -8.91 -3.76
C VAL A 310 -3.69 -10.11 -4.08
N LEU A 311 -4.95 -10.11 -3.63
CA LEU A 311 -5.94 -11.11 -4.05
C LEU A 311 -6.18 -11.08 -5.56
N LEU A 312 -6.29 -9.88 -6.14
CA LEU A 312 -6.39 -9.71 -7.59
C LEU A 312 -5.15 -10.28 -8.30
N ALA A 313 -3.95 -10.07 -7.76
CA ALA A 313 -2.73 -10.65 -8.31
C ALA A 313 -2.79 -12.18 -8.35
N ARG A 314 -3.26 -12.84 -7.28
CA ARG A 314 -3.46 -14.30 -7.28
C ARG A 314 -4.41 -14.73 -8.38
N ARG A 315 -5.55 -14.04 -8.54
CA ARG A 315 -6.54 -14.36 -9.59
C ARG A 315 -5.98 -14.20 -11.00
N LEU A 316 -5.17 -13.17 -11.23
CA LEU A 316 -4.50 -12.94 -12.51
C LEU A 316 -3.51 -14.08 -12.84
N ILE A 317 -2.72 -14.51 -11.86
CA ILE A 317 -1.80 -15.65 -12.00
C ILE A 317 -2.57 -16.93 -12.31
N GLU A 318 -3.64 -17.22 -11.58
CA GLU A 318 -4.53 -18.36 -11.83
C GLU A 318 -5.19 -18.31 -13.23
N ALA A 319 -5.47 -17.11 -13.74
CA ALA A 319 -5.95 -16.92 -15.10
C ALA A 319 -4.86 -17.10 -16.17
N GLY A 320 -3.59 -17.17 -15.77
CA GLY A 320 -2.44 -17.40 -16.66
C GLY A 320 -1.61 -16.16 -16.96
N VAL A 321 -1.74 -15.07 -16.20
CA VAL A 321 -0.80 -13.94 -16.29
C VAL A 321 0.60 -14.40 -15.88
N ARG A 322 1.61 -14.03 -16.66
CA ARG A 322 3.01 -14.43 -16.43
C ARG A 322 3.65 -13.67 -15.27
N LEU A 323 3.44 -12.35 -15.19
CA LEU A 323 4.02 -11.51 -14.15
C LEU A 323 2.98 -10.48 -13.70
N VAL A 324 2.75 -10.43 -12.38
CA VAL A 324 1.96 -9.36 -11.74
C VAL A 324 2.86 -8.60 -10.77
N HIS A 325 3.04 -7.32 -11.05
CA HIS A 325 3.67 -6.35 -10.16
C HIS A 325 2.59 -5.66 -9.34
N VAL A 326 2.71 -5.72 -8.03
CA VAL A 326 1.75 -5.16 -7.07
C VAL A 326 2.42 -4.03 -6.30
N ASN A 327 2.04 -2.80 -6.59
CA ASN A 327 2.50 -1.64 -5.85
C ASN A 327 1.76 -1.51 -4.52
N TRP A 328 2.49 -1.17 -3.46
CA TRP A 328 1.87 -0.76 -2.20
C TRP A 328 0.88 0.38 -2.45
N THR A 329 -0.34 0.22 -1.94
CA THR A 329 -1.42 1.17 -2.18
C THR A 329 -1.25 2.40 -1.32
N ARG A 330 -1.35 3.58 -1.93
CA ARG A 330 -1.40 4.83 -1.18
C ARG A 330 -2.74 4.97 -0.47
N GLU A 331 -2.68 5.36 0.78
CA GLU A 331 -3.86 5.68 1.58
C GLU A 331 -4.34 7.11 1.30
N GLU A 332 -5.57 7.42 1.69
CA GLU A 332 -6.08 8.77 1.61
C GLU A 332 -5.23 9.73 2.48
N GLY A 333 -4.81 10.87 1.91
CA GLY A 333 -3.96 11.86 2.61
C GLY A 333 -2.48 11.49 2.71
N ASP A 334 -2.06 10.35 2.15
CA ASP A 334 -0.70 9.85 2.24
C ASP A 334 0.33 10.74 1.51
N SER A 335 -0.05 11.44 0.43
CA SER A 335 0.87 12.37 -0.27
C SER A 335 1.21 13.65 0.48
N ALA A 336 0.60 13.88 1.64
CA ALA A 336 0.71 15.11 2.42
C ALA A 336 1.29 14.90 3.82
N VAL A 337 2.06 13.83 4.04
CA VAL A 337 2.70 13.54 5.33
C VAL A 337 4.17 13.17 5.19
N ASP A 338 4.88 13.21 6.31
CA ASP A 338 6.28 12.81 6.48
C ASP A 338 6.46 11.32 6.81
N ASN A 339 5.39 10.50 6.74
CA ASN A 339 5.50 9.04 6.83
C ASN A 339 4.64 8.24 5.82
N PRO A 340 4.67 8.59 4.51
CA PRO A 340 3.81 7.98 3.51
C PRO A 340 4.18 6.51 3.24
N MET A 341 3.21 5.62 3.04
CA MET A 341 3.49 4.20 2.76
C MET A 341 4.52 3.63 3.77
N TRP A 342 5.60 2.98 3.29
CA TRP A 342 6.75 2.52 4.08
C TRP A 342 7.84 3.59 4.33
N ASP A 343 7.65 4.82 3.86
CA ASP A 343 8.61 5.92 3.98
C ASP A 343 8.56 6.60 5.35
N THR A 344 8.95 5.88 6.40
CA THR A 344 8.67 6.21 7.81
C THR A 344 9.60 7.25 8.45
N HIS A 345 9.78 8.44 7.86
CA HIS A 345 10.60 9.51 8.46
C HIS A 345 10.07 10.05 9.80
N ALA A 346 8.82 9.78 10.14
CA ALA A 346 8.21 10.08 11.44
C ALA A 346 7.33 8.93 11.95
N GLN A 347 7.22 8.81 13.28
CA GLN A 347 6.38 7.80 13.96
C GLN A 347 6.52 6.36 13.42
N ASN A 348 7.76 5.90 13.18
CA ASN A 348 8.02 4.58 12.58
C ASN A 348 7.31 3.46 13.35
N ALA A 349 7.43 3.46 14.67
CA ALA A 349 6.87 2.39 15.51
C ALA A 349 5.34 2.27 15.40
N ASP A 350 4.61 3.38 15.42
CA ASP A 350 3.15 3.39 15.32
C ASP A 350 2.70 3.13 13.90
N ARG A 351 3.38 3.72 12.91
CA ARG A 351 3.07 3.52 11.50
C ARG A 351 3.16 2.05 11.11
N LEU A 352 4.20 1.36 11.59
CA LEU A 352 4.38 -0.06 11.36
C LEU A 352 3.36 -0.91 12.11
N GLN A 353 3.13 -0.65 13.40
CA GLN A 353 2.23 -1.45 14.24
C GLN A 353 0.75 -1.27 13.89
N ASP A 354 0.33 -0.05 13.55
CA ASP A 354 -1.09 0.28 13.39
C ASP A 354 -1.56 0.12 11.93
N VAL A 355 -0.63 0.09 10.96
CA VAL A 355 -0.96 0.10 9.53
C VAL A 355 -0.15 -0.88 8.69
N LEU A 356 1.16 -0.70 8.58
CA LEU A 356 1.95 -1.37 7.54
C LEU A 356 2.11 -2.88 7.80
N CYS A 357 2.58 -3.24 8.99
CA CYS A 357 2.78 -4.65 9.36
C CYS A 357 1.45 -5.41 9.49
N PRO A 358 0.36 -4.86 10.07
CA PRO A 358 -0.95 -5.48 10.00
C PRO A 358 -1.41 -5.84 8.59
N GLN A 359 -1.29 -4.90 7.65
CA GLN A 359 -1.69 -5.15 6.27
C GLN A 359 -0.77 -6.17 5.59
N PHE A 360 0.54 -6.04 5.77
CA PHE A 360 1.51 -6.94 5.16
C PHE A 360 1.43 -8.37 5.73
N ASP A 361 1.48 -8.52 7.06
CA ASP A 361 1.50 -9.81 7.76
C ASP A 361 0.18 -10.59 7.56
N VAL A 362 -0.97 -9.93 7.41
CA VAL A 362 -2.21 -10.63 7.05
C VAL A 362 -2.21 -11.03 5.57
N THR A 363 -2.00 -10.06 4.68
CA THR A 363 -2.16 -10.26 3.24
C THR A 363 -1.10 -11.18 2.63
N PHE A 364 0.17 -11.04 3.03
CA PHE A 364 1.26 -11.86 2.51
C PHE A 364 1.08 -13.33 2.86
N ASN A 365 0.66 -13.63 4.09
CA ASN A 365 0.40 -15.00 4.52
C ASN A 365 -0.85 -15.59 3.86
N ALA A 366 -1.91 -14.77 3.69
CA ALA A 366 -3.09 -15.19 2.93
C ALA A 366 -2.74 -15.56 1.48
N LEU A 367 -1.84 -14.81 0.83
CA LEU A 367 -1.36 -15.11 -0.51
C LEU A 367 -0.62 -16.46 -0.55
N LEU A 368 0.36 -16.66 0.34
CA LEU A 368 1.17 -17.89 0.35
C LEU A 368 0.32 -19.13 0.61
N ASP A 369 -0.58 -19.07 1.61
CA ASP A 369 -1.47 -20.18 1.96
C ASP A 369 -2.46 -20.47 0.81
N ASP A 370 -2.98 -19.45 0.13
CA ASP A 370 -3.92 -19.61 -0.99
C ASP A 370 -3.22 -20.20 -2.22
N LEU A 371 -2.03 -19.72 -2.58
CA LEU A 371 -1.22 -20.28 -3.67
C LEU A 371 -0.86 -21.75 -3.39
N GLU A 372 -0.45 -22.09 -2.18
CA GLU A 372 -0.12 -23.47 -1.79
C GLU A 372 -1.36 -24.37 -1.87
N SER A 373 -2.49 -23.94 -1.29
CA SER A 373 -3.73 -24.74 -1.30
C SER A 373 -4.28 -25.00 -2.71
N ARG A 374 -3.90 -24.16 -3.67
CA ARG A 374 -4.26 -24.28 -5.09
C ARG A 374 -3.20 -25.01 -5.93
N GLY A 375 -2.07 -25.41 -5.32
CA GLY A 375 -0.94 -26.02 -6.02
C GLY A 375 -0.18 -25.06 -6.94
N LEU A 376 -0.36 -23.74 -6.78
CA LEU A 376 0.26 -22.70 -7.59
C LEU A 376 1.61 -22.23 -7.04
N LEU A 377 1.88 -22.43 -5.74
CA LEU A 377 3.11 -21.94 -5.10
C LEU A 377 4.37 -22.61 -5.68
N ASP A 378 4.28 -23.88 -6.09
CA ASP A 378 5.40 -24.62 -6.69
C ASP A 378 5.85 -24.07 -8.05
N GLU A 379 5.00 -23.29 -8.73
CA GLU A 379 5.24 -22.72 -10.06
C GLU A 379 5.17 -21.19 -10.10
N THR A 380 4.85 -20.55 -8.97
CA THR A 380 4.76 -19.09 -8.85
C THR A 380 5.83 -18.57 -7.91
N LEU A 381 6.75 -17.77 -8.44
CA LEU A 381 7.73 -17.04 -7.63
C LEU A 381 7.04 -15.85 -6.98
N VAL A 382 7.10 -15.75 -5.65
CA VAL A 382 6.64 -14.58 -4.90
C VAL A 382 7.87 -13.84 -4.38
N VAL A 383 7.96 -12.53 -4.65
CA VAL A 383 9.00 -11.64 -4.14
C VAL A 383 8.35 -10.49 -3.38
N ALA A 384 8.81 -10.19 -2.17
CA ALA A 384 8.39 -9.03 -1.39
C ALA A 384 9.59 -8.16 -1.03
N ILE A 385 9.66 -6.96 -1.62
CA ILE A 385 10.85 -6.09 -1.60
C ILE A 385 10.46 -4.61 -1.75
N GLY A 386 11.29 -3.71 -1.21
CA GLY A 386 11.25 -2.28 -1.50
C GLY A 386 12.53 -1.79 -2.19
N GLU A 387 12.63 -0.50 -2.41
CA GLU A 387 13.77 0.14 -3.09
C GLU A 387 15.08 0.10 -2.28
N PHE A 388 14.99 0.13 -0.95
CA PHE A 388 16.11 0.15 -0.02
C PHE A 388 15.64 -0.14 1.42
N GLY A 389 16.50 0.07 2.41
CA GLY A 389 16.21 -0.06 3.83
C GLY A 389 16.13 1.28 4.55
N ARG A 390 16.21 1.24 5.87
CA ARG A 390 16.09 2.44 6.72
C ARG A 390 17.28 2.62 7.65
N THR A 391 17.52 3.86 8.06
CA THR A 391 18.67 4.17 8.92
C THR A 391 18.65 3.31 10.18
N PRO A 392 19.81 2.77 10.61
CA PRO A 392 19.93 2.04 11.87
C PRO A 392 19.46 2.84 13.07
N ARG A 393 19.78 4.13 13.13
CA ARG A 393 19.40 5.01 14.24
C ARG A 393 18.05 5.68 13.97
N ILE A 394 17.18 5.69 14.97
CA ILE A 394 15.91 6.42 14.98
C ILE A 394 16.18 7.93 15.09
N ASN A 395 15.50 8.72 14.25
CA ASN A 395 15.67 10.17 14.17
C ASN A 395 14.84 10.91 15.25
N GLY A 396 14.99 12.24 15.32
CA GLY A 396 14.31 13.07 16.33
C GLY A 396 12.78 13.12 16.23
N GLN A 397 12.18 12.66 15.13
CA GLN A 397 10.73 12.55 14.94
C GLN A 397 10.19 11.13 15.24
N GLY A 398 11.03 10.26 15.83
CA GLY A 398 10.67 8.86 16.08
C GLY A 398 10.56 8.02 14.80
N GLY A 399 11.12 8.50 13.68
CA GLY A 399 11.16 7.82 12.40
C GLY A 399 12.53 7.25 12.06
N ARG A 400 12.67 6.71 10.85
CA ARG A 400 13.95 6.31 10.25
C ARG A 400 14.07 6.90 8.85
N ASP A 401 15.26 7.37 8.51
CA ASP A 401 15.54 8.02 7.23
C ASP A 401 16.00 7.00 6.18
N HIS A 402 16.23 7.46 4.94
CA HIS A 402 16.61 6.61 3.82
C HIS A 402 17.97 5.93 4.02
N TRP A 403 18.06 4.66 3.61
CA TRP A 403 19.29 3.87 3.79
C TRP A 403 19.48 2.83 2.70
N GLY A 404 20.32 3.15 1.72
CA GLY A 404 20.65 2.27 0.59
C GLY A 404 21.71 1.21 0.90
N ASN A 405 22.37 1.29 2.06
CA ASN A 405 23.57 0.52 2.35
C ASN A 405 23.26 -0.94 2.69
N VAL A 406 22.10 -1.22 3.30
CA VAL A 406 21.64 -2.60 3.49
C VAL A 406 20.13 -2.65 3.66
N PHE A 407 19.50 -3.68 3.12
CA PHE A 407 18.10 -3.97 3.33
C PHE A 407 17.76 -5.44 3.15
N SER A 408 16.51 -5.79 3.43
CA SER A 408 16.04 -7.17 3.39
C SER A 408 14.86 -7.35 2.45
N PHE A 409 14.73 -8.56 1.90
CA PHE A 409 13.56 -8.98 1.14
C PHE A 409 13.30 -10.48 1.32
N ALA A 410 12.07 -10.90 1.00
CA ALA A 410 11.66 -12.29 1.08
C ALA A 410 11.31 -12.85 -0.31
N MET A 411 11.68 -14.11 -0.54
CA MET A 411 11.28 -14.89 -1.71
C MET A 411 10.62 -16.20 -1.27
N ALA A 412 9.66 -16.68 -2.06
CA ALA A 412 8.97 -17.95 -1.84
C ALA A 412 8.52 -18.59 -3.15
N GLY A 413 8.32 -19.91 -3.13
CA GLY A 413 7.77 -20.67 -4.25
C GLY A 413 8.73 -20.87 -5.42
N ALA A 414 8.27 -21.58 -6.45
CA ALA A 414 8.97 -21.75 -7.73
C ALA A 414 10.46 -22.14 -7.66
N GLY A 415 10.85 -23.03 -6.73
CA GLY A 415 12.23 -23.49 -6.59
C GLY A 415 13.07 -22.73 -5.57
N ILE A 416 12.47 -21.78 -4.84
CA ILE A 416 13.09 -21.22 -3.64
C ILE A 416 13.09 -22.28 -2.54
N SER A 417 14.29 -22.60 -2.06
CA SER A 417 14.49 -23.48 -0.91
C SER A 417 14.22 -22.70 0.38
N GLY A 418 12.98 -22.77 0.87
CA GLY A 418 12.55 -22.02 2.06
C GLY A 418 13.20 -22.48 3.38
N GLY A 419 12.99 -21.71 4.45
CA GLY A 419 13.54 -22.01 5.77
C GLY A 419 15.01 -21.62 5.93
N GLN A 420 15.42 -20.56 5.24
CA GLN A 420 16.79 -20.05 5.32
C GLN A 420 16.86 -18.54 5.27
N VAL A 421 17.98 -18.02 5.77
CA VAL A 421 18.42 -16.65 5.62
C VAL A 421 19.70 -16.66 4.79
N PHE A 422 19.77 -15.82 3.77
CA PHE A 422 20.97 -15.61 2.96
C PHE A 422 21.61 -14.27 3.30
N GLY A 423 22.93 -14.32 3.54
CA GLY A 423 23.70 -13.18 3.98
C GLY A 423 23.27 -12.64 5.35
N SER A 424 23.95 -11.59 5.78
CA SER A 424 23.66 -10.89 7.03
C SER A 424 24.02 -9.42 6.91
N SER A 425 23.36 -8.58 7.69
CA SER A 425 23.84 -7.24 8.00
C SER A 425 24.61 -7.24 9.33
N ASP A 426 25.36 -6.17 9.60
CA ASP A 426 26.14 -6.01 10.83
C ASP A 426 25.27 -5.96 12.11
N ARG A 427 25.93 -5.81 13.25
CA ARG A 427 25.27 -5.79 14.58
C ARG A 427 24.22 -4.68 14.72
N ASP A 428 24.37 -3.60 13.95
CA ASP A 428 23.52 -2.42 14.02
C ASP A 428 22.50 -2.39 12.86
N GLY A 429 22.62 -3.29 11.88
CA GLY A 429 21.80 -3.30 10.67
C GLY A 429 22.15 -2.18 9.71
N ALA A 430 23.43 -1.74 9.69
CA ALA A 430 23.91 -0.59 8.92
C ALA A 430 24.52 -0.99 7.57
N GLU A 431 25.30 -2.06 7.53
CA GLU A 431 25.99 -2.51 6.32
C GLU A 431 25.85 -4.04 6.16
N PRO A 432 26.04 -4.60 4.95
CA PRO A 432 26.15 -6.04 4.76
C PRO A 432 27.41 -6.57 5.48
N ALA A 433 27.24 -7.58 6.33
CA ALA A 433 28.33 -8.25 7.04
C ALA A 433 28.79 -9.53 6.33
N SER A 434 27.87 -10.27 5.69
CA SER A 434 28.20 -11.45 4.89
C SER A 434 27.39 -11.50 3.61
N ASP A 435 28.01 -12.08 2.58
CA ASP A 435 27.38 -12.38 1.28
C ASP A 435 26.63 -11.18 0.68
N PRO A 436 27.30 -10.01 0.51
CA PRO A 436 26.66 -8.83 -0.05
C PRO A 436 26.24 -9.11 -1.49
N ILE A 437 25.01 -8.69 -1.82
CA ILE A 437 24.52 -8.74 -3.19
C ILE A 437 24.09 -7.35 -3.66
N ARG A 438 23.89 -7.24 -4.98
CA ARG A 438 23.35 -6.05 -5.61
C ARG A 438 22.04 -6.37 -6.33
N PRO A 439 21.22 -5.37 -6.67
CA PRO A 439 19.92 -5.63 -7.29
C PRO A 439 19.99 -6.41 -8.61
N HIS A 440 21.10 -6.34 -9.33
CA HIS A 440 21.29 -7.13 -10.55
C HIS A 440 21.39 -8.65 -10.30
N ASP A 441 21.80 -9.09 -9.10
CA ASP A 441 21.82 -10.50 -8.70
C ASP A 441 20.40 -11.02 -8.44
N LEU A 442 19.52 -10.18 -7.86
CA LEU A 442 18.10 -10.48 -7.75
C LEU A 442 17.47 -10.62 -9.15
N THR A 443 17.74 -9.68 -10.06
CA THR A 443 17.27 -9.78 -11.45
C THR A 443 17.76 -11.06 -12.13
N ALA A 444 19.03 -11.43 -11.94
CA ALA A 444 19.60 -12.68 -12.44
C ALA A 444 18.89 -13.92 -11.88
N THR A 445 18.58 -13.89 -10.58
CA THR A 445 17.85 -14.97 -9.90
C THR A 445 16.44 -15.13 -10.46
N ILE A 446 15.71 -14.03 -10.66
CA ILE A 446 14.36 -14.04 -11.26
C ILE A 446 14.40 -14.62 -12.69
N PHE A 447 15.35 -14.18 -13.53
CA PHE A 447 15.52 -14.73 -14.87
C PHE A 447 15.85 -16.21 -14.85
N HIS A 448 16.80 -16.63 -14.02
CA HIS A 448 17.21 -18.02 -13.90
C HIS A 448 16.05 -18.94 -13.49
N LEU A 449 15.20 -18.49 -12.56
CA LEU A 449 13.99 -19.20 -12.14
C LEU A 449 12.93 -19.27 -13.24
N LEU A 450 12.78 -18.22 -14.04
CA LEU A 450 11.86 -18.16 -15.21
C LEU A 450 12.35 -18.95 -16.44
N GLY A 451 13.51 -19.59 -16.34
CA GLY A 451 14.11 -20.28 -17.48
C GLY A 451 14.65 -19.31 -18.53
N ILE A 452 15.04 -18.10 -18.13
CA ILE A 452 15.76 -17.13 -18.94
C ILE A 452 17.21 -17.16 -18.47
N ASP A 453 18.12 -17.49 -19.38
CA ASP A 453 19.55 -17.46 -19.14
C ASP A 453 20.00 -16.02 -18.88
N HIS A 454 20.37 -15.73 -17.64
CA HIS A 454 20.87 -14.43 -17.19
C HIS A 454 22.10 -13.93 -17.96
N GLN A 455 22.88 -14.82 -18.59
CA GLN A 455 24.03 -14.47 -19.44
C GLN A 455 23.62 -14.11 -20.89
N GLY A 456 22.34 -14.28 -21.22
CA GLY A 456 21.78 -13.95 -22.52
C GLY A 456 21.81 -12.46 -22.84
N THR A 457 21.38 -12.15 -24.06
CA THR A 457 21.36 -10.79 -24.59
C THR A 457 20.03 -10.45 -25.25
N PHE A 458 19.74 -9.16 -25.36
CA PHE A 458 18.60 -8.65 -26.11
C PHE A 458 18.97 -7.38 -26.87
N PRO A 459 18.35 -7.08 -28.01
CA PRO A 459 18.75 -5.92 -28.80
C PRO A 459 18.24 -4.61 -28.24
N ASP A 460 19.04 -3.55 -28.38
CA ASP A 460 18.57 -2.17 -28.29
C ASP A 460 17.88 -1.71 -29.59
N LYS A 461 17.46 -0.43 -29.65
CA LYS A 461 16.80 0.17 -30.82
C LYS A 461 17.62 0.12 -32.12
N LEU A 462 18.94 0.00 -32.01
CA LEU A 462 19.86 -0.09 -33.16
C LEU A 462 20.25 -1.56 -33.47
N GLY A 463 19.64 -2.53 -32.79
CA GLY A 463 19.98 -3.94 -32.92
C GLY A 463 21.28 -4.33 -32.21
N ARG A 464 21.85 -3.48 -31.34
CA ARG A 464 23.06 -3.84 -30.60
C ARG A 464 22.70 -4.76 -29.42
N PRO A 465 23.41 -5.88 -29.23
CA PRO A 465 23.12 -6.78 -28.12
C PRO A 465 23.48 -6.12 -26.78
N GLN A 466 22.53 -6.14 -25.86
CA GLN A 466 22.65 -5.74 -24.47
C GLN A 466 22.59 -6.98 -23.59
N LEU A 467 23.45 -7.09 -22.58
CA LEU A 467 23.35 -8.18 -21.58
C LEU A 467 22.03 -8.05 -20.82
N LEU A 468 21.38 -9.18 -20.52
CA LEU A 468 20.15 -9.20 -19.72
C LEU A 468 20.38 -8.64 -18.32
N THR A 469 21.47 -9.07 -17.69
CA THR A 469 21.93 -8.56 -16.39
C THR A 469 23.44 -8.75 -16.30
N ARG A 470 24.08 -8.06 -15.35
CA ARG A 470 25.48 -8.29 -14.97
C ARG A 470 25.63 -9.15 -13.72
N GLY A 471 24.52 -9.45 -13.04
CA GLY A 471 24.52 -10.22 -11.80
C GLY A 471 24.56 -11.72 -12.01
N ALA A 472 24.76 -12.43 -10.90
CA ALA A 472 24.72 -13.88 -10.83
C ALA A 472 23.50 -14.36 -10.02
N PRO A 473 22.85 -15.48 -10.39
CA PRO A 473 21.77 -16.05 -9.61
C PRO A 473 22.23 -16.48 -8.22
N LEU A 474 21.39 -16.25 -7.21
CA LEU A 474 21.55 -16.71 -5.84
C LEU A 474 21.30 -18.22 -5.75
N THR A 475 22.23 -19.03 -6.25
CA THR A 475 22.04 -20.49 -6.35
C THR A 475 21.91 -21.20 -5.00
N SER A 476 22.44 -20.62 -3.93
CA SER A 476 22.36 -21.15 -2.56
C SER A 476 20.94 -21.18 -1.98
N ILE A 477 20.05 -20.29 -2.46
CA ILE A 477 18.66 -20.24 -2.00
C ILE A 477 17.71 -21.07 -2.88
N LEU A 478 18.24 -21.82 -3.86
CA LEU A 478 17.46 -22.61 -4.79
C LEU A 478 17.51 -24.10 -4.42
N GLY A 479 16.43 -24.82 -4.68
CA GLY A 479 16.38 -26.26 -4.46
C GLY A 479 15.00 -26.87 -4.68
N ASP A 480 14.93 -28.20 -4.57
CA ASP A 480 13.68 -28.95 -4.75
C ASP A 480 12.85 -29.10 -3.46
N GLY A 481 13.40 -28.65 -2.34
CA GLY A 481 12.75 -28.65 -1.03
C GLY A 481 13.31 -27.55 -0.12
N PRO A 482 12.81 -27.44 1.13
CA PRO A 482 13.30 -26.45 2.09
C PRO A 482 14.75 -26.74 2.49
N ALA A 483 15.48 -25.70 2.87
CA ALA A 483 16.89 -25.76 3.28
C ALA A 483 17.10 -26.60 4.54
N THR A 484 16.05 -26.69 5.37
CA THR A 484 16.01 -27.53 6.56
C THR A 484 14.60 -28.08 6.78
N LEU A 485 14.53 -29.29 7.34
CA LEU A 485 13.29 -29.91 7.80
C LEU A 485 13.03 -29.67 9.30
N GLU A 486 13.97 -29.06 10.01
CA GLU A 486 13.80 -28.75 11.43
C GLU A 486 12.69 -27.72 11.63
N ARG A 487 11.83 -27.97 12.63
CA ARG A 487 10.72 -27.09 12.98
C ARG A 487 10.64 -26.90 14.49
N ARG A 488 10.20 -25.72 14.91
CA ARG A 488 9.88 -25.38 16.30
C ARG A 488 8.55 -24.63 16.37
N GLU A 489 7.97 -24.57 17.56
CA GLU A 489 6.82 -23.69 17.78
C GLU A 489 7.24 -22.22 17.59
N PRO A 490 6.60 -21.49 16.66
CA PRO A 490 6.87 -20.08 16.44
C PRO A 490 6.37 -19.24 17.62
N GLY A 491 7.13 -18.20 17.98
CA GLY A 491 6.74 -17.20 18.96
C GLY A 491 5.80 -16.13 18.39
N GLY A 492 5.60 -15.08 19.18
CA GLY A 492 4.78 -13.92 18.82
C GLY A 492 3.28 -14.13 19.00
N ASP A 493 2.59 -13.02 19.26
CA ASP A 493 1.15 -12.98 19.47
C ASP A 493 0.45 -12.29 18.28
N PRO A 494 -0.35 -13.00 17.47
CA PRO A 494 -1.16 -12.39 16.42
C PRO A 494 -2.13 -11.30 16.90
N ALA A 495 -2.46 -11.23 18.20
CA ALA A 495 -3.26 -10.16 18.77
C ALA A 495 -2.46 -8.85 18.97
N PHE A 496 -1.12 -8.91 19.04
CA PHE A 496 -0.26 -7.72 19.04
C PHE A 496 -0.28 -6.99 17.69
N VAL A 497 -0.55 -7.73 16.61
CA VAL A 497 -0.70 -7.24 15.24
C VAL A 497 -2.09 -7.66 14.74
N PRO A 498 -3.16 -6.98 15.21
CA PRO A 498 -4.52 -7.32 14.84
C PRO A 498 -4.74 -7.09 13.34
N PRO A 499 -5.81 -7.66 12.74
CA PRO A 499 -6.22 -7.28 11.40
C PRO A 499 -6.34 -5.76 11.27
N TYR A 500 -5.85 -5.21 10.16
CA TYR A 500 -5.93 -3.78 9.90
C TYR A 500 -7.39 -3.32 9.81
N ASP A 501 -7.67 -2.20 10.47
CA ASP A 501 -8.89 -1.41 10.29
C ASP A 501 -8.53 0.08 10.24
N ASP A 502 -9.37 0.86 9.58
CA ASP A 502 -9.18 2.28 9.30
C ASP A 502 -9.66 3.21 10.44
N ARG A 503 -10.11 2.64 11.56
CA ARG A 503 -10.63 3.43 12.68
C ARG A 503 -9.52 4.30 13.27
N LYS A 504 -9.81 5.59 13.39
CA LYS A 504 -8.89 6.58 13.95
C LYS A 504 -8.73 6.47 15.46
N LEU A 505 -9.71 5.89 16.15
CA LEU A 505 -9.72 5.69 17.60
C LEU A 505 -10.09 4.24 17.95
N VAL A 506 -9.57 3.75 19.06
CA VAL A 506 -9.89 2.48 19.70
C VAL A 506 -10.93 2.73 20.79
N ASP A 507 -11.92 1.84 20.90
CA ASP A 507 -12.93 1.86 21.97
C ASP A 507 -13.70 3.19 22.06
N ALA A 508 -14.18 3.69 20.93
CA ALA A 508 -14.78 5.02 20.83
C ALA A 508 -16.13 5.15 21.57
N ASP A 509 -16.79 4.03 21.85
CA ASP A 509 -18.05 3.90 22.59
C ASP A 509 -17.88 3.35 24.01
N PHE A 510 -16.64 3.07 24.43
CA PHE A 510 -16.30 2.46 25.72
C PHE A 510 -16.90 1.07 25.97
N ASP A 511 -17.39 0.37 24.95
CA ASP A 511 -18.09 -0.92 25.13
C ASP A 511 -17.15 -2.14 25.16
N SER A 512 -15.87 -1.98 24.82
CA SER A 512 -14.94 -3.12 24.72
C SER A 512 -14.52 -3.71 26.08
N GLY A 513 -14.91 -3.10 27.20
CA GLY A 513 -14.47 -3.49 28.54
C GLY A 513 -13.03 -3.05 28.89
N ARG A 514 -12.33 -2.36 27.99
CA ARG A 514 -10.94 -1.89 28.22
C ARG A 514 -10.86 -0.82 29.31
N PRO A 515 -10.00 -0.96 30.32
CA PRO A 515 -9.82 0.09 31.33
C PRO A 515 -9.18 1.34 30.73
N LEU A 516 -9.28 2.47 31.44
CA LEU A 516 -8.47 3.64 31.12
C LEU A 516 -6.99 3.34 31.41
N ILE A 517 -6.12 3.77 30.51
CA ILE A 517 -4.67 3.61 30.63
C ILE A 517 -4.11 4.78 31.45
N ALA A 518 -3.24 4.47 32.41
CA ALA A 518 -2.59 5.50 33.23
C ALA A 518 -1.63 6.37 32.41
N VAL A 519 -1.43 7.61 32.86
CA VAL A 519 -0.46 8.54 32.28
C VAL A 519 0.87 8.48 33.08
N ALA A 520 1.57 7.33 33.02
CA ALA A 520 2.99 7.08 33.33
C ALA A 520 3.26 5.55 33.49
N PRO A 521 4.50 5.02 33.32
CA PRO A 521 5.61 5.43 32.45
C PRO A 521 5.32 5.12 30.96
N TYR A 522 6.28 5.34 30.05
CA TYR A 522 6.14 5.07 28.60
C TYR A 522 5.48 3.70 28.36
N SER A 523 4.27 3.72 27.81
CA SER A 523 3.52 2.52 27.44
C SER A 523 3.06 2.65 25.99
N ARG A 524 3.14 1.54 25.26
CA ARG A 524 2.63 1.41 23.89
C ARG A 524 1.19 0.92 23.83
N ASP A 525 0.53 0.76 24.96
CA ASP A 525 -0.87 0.36 25.02
C ASP A 525 -1.74 1.38 24.27
N LYS A 526 -2.61 0.83 23.41
CA LYS A 526 -3.52 1.61 22.56
C LYS A 526 -4.91 1.65 23.21
N GLY A 527 -5.46 2.86 23.33
CA GLY A 527 -6.77 3.10 23.92
C GLY A 527 -6.83 4.45 24.63
N TRP A 528 -7.90 4.65 25.39
CA TRP A 528 -8.13 5.87 26.16
C TRP A 528 -7.21 5.95 27.38
N ARG A 529 -6.50 7.06 27.50
CA ARG A 529 -5.70 7.43 28.67
C ARG A 529 -6.48 8.37 29.57
N GLY A 530 -6.46 8.12 30.87
CA GLY A 530 -7.07 8.95 31.89
C GLY A 530 -6.01 9.54 32.82
N TRP A 531 -6.17 10.80 33.20
CA TRP A 531 -5.31 11.43 34.20
C TRP A 531 -6.01 12.54 35.00
N PRO A 532 -5.82 12.62 36.32
CA PRO A 532 -5.41 11.52 37.19
C PRO A 532 -6.42 10.36 37.11
N LEU A 533 -5.99 9.11 37.35
CA LEU A 533 -6.93 7.99 37.38
C LEU A 533 -7.67 7.93 38.71
N GLY A 534 -8.94 7.53 38.68
CA GLY A 534 -9.78 7.42 39.87
C GLY A 534 -9.25 6.48 40.96
N ASP A 535 -8.53 5.42 40.56
CA ASP A 535 -8.03 4.36 41.44
C ASP A 535 -6.61 4.64 41.98
N GLU A 536 -5.99 5.76 41.62
CA GLU A 536 -4.67 6.15 42.16
C GLU A 536 -4.76 6.64 43.61
N PRO A 537 -3.79 6.29 44.48
CA PRO A 537 -3.84 6.57 45.91
C PRO A 537 -4.00 8.08 46.22
N GLU A 538 -4.68 8.37 47.33
CA GLU A 538 -4.82 9.73 47.89
C GLU A 538 -3.43 10.36 48.11
N GLY A 539 -3.05 11.33 47.27
CA GLY A 539 -1.72 11.94 47.29
C GLY A 539 -1.41 12.86 46.11
N GLU A 540 -2.09 12.71 44.97
CA GLU A 540 -2.07 13.69 43.87
C GLU A 540 -2.98 14.90 44.20
N PRO A 541 -2.47 16.15 44.19
CA PRO A 541 -3.13 17.29 44.85
C PRO A 541 -4.30 17.93 44.09
N ASN A 542 -4.81 17.32 43.02
CA ASN A 542 -5.65 18.05 42.05
C ASN A 542 -7.16 17.81 42.17
N GLY A 543 -7.66 16.91 43.02
CA GLY A 543 -9.09 16.77 43.32
C GLY A 543 -10.02 16.38 42.14
N LEU A 544 -9.54 16.36 40.90
CA LEU A 544 -10.24 15.91 39.69
C LEU A 544 -9.65 14.59 39.20
N ILE A 545 -10.50 13.72 38.66
CA ILE A 545 -10.13 12.37 38.20
C ILE A 545 -10.86 12.00 36.91
N ALA A 546 -10.26 11.07 36.17
CA ALA A 546 -10.88 10.32 35.08
C ALA A 546 -11.07 8.86 35.50
N ARG A 547 -12.26 8.31 35.27
CA ARG A 547 -12.59 6.91 35.57
C ARG A 547 -13.64 6.36 34.61
N ILE A 548 -13.91 5.05 34.68
CA ILE A 548 -15.05 4.44 34.00
C ILE A 548 -16.27 4.47 34.91
N GLY A 549 -17.42 4.84 34.36
CA GLY A 549 -18.75 4.66 34.96
C GLY A 549 -19.55 3.58 34.22
N GLU A 550 -20.54 2.98 34.88
CA GLU A 550 -21.26 1.80 34.35
C GLU A 550 -22.77 2.00 34.11
N SER A 551 -23.38 3.12 34.52
CA SER A 551 -24.84 3.32 34.46
C SER A 551 -25.22 4.59 33.70
N PRO A 552 -26.21 4.55 32.77
CA PRO A 552 -26.98 3.37 32.30
C PRO A 552 -26.23 2.51 31.25
N LYS A 553 -25.06 2.97 30.80
CA LYS A 553 -24.14 2.30 29.89
C LYS A 553 -22.70 2.64 30.32
N ARG A 554 -21.73 1.81 29.96
CA ARG A 554 -20.29 2.07 30.18
C ARG A 554 -19.88 3.39 29.52
N HIS A 555 -19.18 4.25 30.25
CA HIS A 555 -18.75 5.57 29.78
C HIS A 555 -17.49 6.03 30.52
N ALA A 556 -16.76 6.99 29.95
CA ALA A 556 -15.72 7.70 30.70
C ALA A 556 -16.35 8.85 31.50
N LEU A 557 -15.93 9.04 32.74
CA LEU A 557 -16.42 10.09 33.64
C LEU A 557 -15.24 10.95 34.10
N LEU A 558 -15.33 12.24 33.82
CA LEU A 558 -14.37 13.25 34.27
C LEU A 558 -15.06 14.15 35.29
N GLY A 559 -14.47 14.29 36.46
CA GLY A 559 -15.09 15.10 37.51
C GLY A 559 -14.32 15.05 38.81
N PRO A 560 -14.84 15.68 39.86
CA PRO A 560 -14.18 15.67 41.14
C PRO A 560 -14.16 14.30 41.80
N ARG A 561 -13.08 14.03 42.51
CA ARG A 561 -13.03 12.98 43.52
C ARG A 561 -13.94 13.40 44.67
N PRO A 562 -14.92 12.58 45.08
CA PRO A 562 -15.86 12.95 46.14
C PRO A 562 -15.16 13.39 47.43
N GLY A 563 -15.55 14.54 47.97
CA GLY A 563 -15.00 15.12 49.20
C GLY A 563 -13.56 15.65 49.10
N ALA A 564 -13.02 15.81 47.89
CA ALA A 564 -11.72 16.44 47.68
C ALA A 564 -11.84 17.96 47.50
N THR A 565 -10.83 18.70 47.96
CA THR A 565 -10.61 20.11 47.60
C THR A 565 -10.06 20.23 46.19
N ILE A 566 -10.69 21.04 45.34
CA ILE A 566 -10.25 21.28 43.97
C ILE A 566 -9.47 22.60 43.92
N ALA A 567 -8.16 22.50 43.70
CA ALA A 567 -7.29 23.65 43.59
C ALA A 567 -7.38 24.32 42.19
N PRO A 568 -7.11 25.62 42.06
CA PRO A 568 -6.94 26.27 40.77
C PRO A 568 -5.84 25.59 39.94
N GLY A 569 -6.11 25.35 38.67
CA GLY A 569 -5.22 24.62 37.77
C GLY A 569 -5.38 23.10 37.80
N ALA A 570 -6.22 22.55 38.69
CA ALA A 570 -6.62 21.15 38.69
C ALA A 570 -7.24 20.74 37.35
N ARG A 571 -6.92 19.55 36.84
CA ARG A 571 -7.47 19.03 35.58
C ARG A 571 -7.71 17.53 35.65
N ALA A 572 -8.76 17.09 34.99
CA ALA A 572 -8.94 15.72 34.53
C ALA A 572 -8.84 15.69 32.99
N ILE A 573 -8.11 14.73 32.45
CA ILE A 573 -7.83 14.56 31.03
C ILE A 573 -8.27 13.15 30.63
N LEU A 574 -9.05 13.05 29.57
CA LEU A 574 -9.32 11.82 28.83
C LEU A 574 -8.78 12.02 27.42
N ALA A 575 -7.75 11.27 27.04
CA ALA A 575 -7.04 11.48 25.78
C ALA A 575 -6.77 10.16 25.05
N GLN A 576 -6.67 10.23 23.72
CA GLN A 576 -6.23 9.11 22.89
C GLN A 576 -5.43 9.61 21.69
N GLU A 577 -4.40 8.86 21.32
CA GLU A 577 -3.66 9.08 20.08
C GLU A 577 -4.52 8.72 18.85
N ILE A 578 -4.45 9.56 17.81
CA ILE A 578 -5.09 9.30 16.53
C ILE A 578 -4.26 8.27 15.75
N ARG A 579 -4.86 7.10 15.45
CA ARG A 579 -4.25 6.09 14.57
C ARG A 579 -4.16 6.59 13.14
N SER A 580 -3.03 6.33 12.48
CA SER A 580 -2.79 6.72 11.07
C SER A 580 -3.16 8.19 10.81
N ALA A 581 -2.57 9.09 11.61
CA ALA A 581 -2.76 10.52 11.49
C ALA A 581 -2.25 11.04 10.13
N ARG A 582 -2.94 12.04 9.56
CA ARG A 582 -2.71 12.59 8.22
C ARG A 582 -3.01 14.09 8.17
N GLY A 583 -2.50 14.76 7.14
CA GLY A 583 -2.95 16.11 6.81
C GLY A 583 -4.35 16.09 6.18
N GLY A 584 -5.28 16.87 6.70
CA GLY A 584 -6.66 16.92 6.23
C GLY A 584 -7.63 17.56 7.22
N GLU A 585 -8.92 17.44 6.93
CA GLU A 585 -10.00 17.89 7.81
C GLU A 585 -10.29 16.83 8.87
N TYR A 586 -10.28 17.24 10.13
CA TYR A 586 -10.72 16.43 11.26
C TYR A 586 -12.01 16.98 11.83
N GLU A 587 -12.98 16.10 12.04
CA GLU A 587 -14.18 16.37 12.82
C GLU A 587 -14.21 15.44 14.04
N PHE A 588 -13.99 16.04 15.20
CA PHE A 588 -14.00 15.37 16.50
C PHE A 588 -15.34 15.65 17.18
N VAL A 589 -16.16 14.61 17.34
CA VAL A 589 -17.47 14.70 18.00
C VAL A 589 -17.44 13.93 19.31
N VAL A 590 -17.92 14.55 20.37
CA VAL A 590 -18.04 13.95 21.69
C VAL A 590 -19.48 14.09 22.17
N THR A 591 -20.12 12.99 22.52
CA THR A 591 -21.42 13.00 23.18
C THR A 591 -21.21 13.07 24.69
N ALA A 592 -21.48 14.24 25.27
CA ALA A 592 -21.29 14.48 26.70
C ALA A 592 -22.61 14.79 27.41
N VAL A 593 -22.68 14.44 28.70
CA VAL A 593 -23.81 14.73 29.58
C VAL A 593 -23.32 15.04 30.99
N GLY A 594 -24.00 15.96 31.66
CA GLY A 594 -23.80 16.22 33.08
C GLY A 594 -24.47 15.16 33.92
N VAL A 595 -23.73 14.58 34.87
CA VAL A 595 -24.23 13.58 35.81
C VAL A 595 -24.00 14.02 37.26
N GLY A 596 -24.95 13.72 38.13
CA GLY A 596 -24.93 14.10 39.54
C GLY A 596 -26.29 13.87 40.18
N GLU A 597 -26.47 14.32 41.43
CA GLU A 597 -27.72 14.12 42.18
C GLU A 597 -28.92 14.91 41.62
N SER A 598 -28.67 16.16 41.18
CA SER A 598 -29.69 17.05 40.63
C SER A 598 -29.05 18.11 39.73
N GLU A 599 -29.86 18.68 38.83
CA GLU A 599 -29.44 19.76 37.95
C GLU A 599 -28.89 20.97 38.73
N GLU A 600 -29.60 21.42 39.76
CA GLU A 600 -29.18 22.54 40.60
C GLU A 600 -27.82 22.31 41.26
N ARG A 601 -27.56 21.08 41.73
CA ARG A 601 -26.27 20.71 42.32
C ARG A 601 -25.19 20.63 41.26
N PHE A 602 -25.47 20.02 40.12
CA PHE A 602 -24.52 19.95 39.02
C PHE A 602 -24.09 21.35 38.55
N GLU A 603 -25.04 22.26 38.38
CA GLU A 603 -24.76 23.64 37.98
C GLU A 603 -23.90 24.38 39.02
N ARG A 604 -24.26 24.27 40.31
CA ARG A 604 -23.57 24.97 41.41
C ARG A 604 -22.23 24.36 41.79
N GLU A 605 -22.14 23.03 41.82
CA GLU A 605 -21.04 22.29 42.44
C GLU A 605 -20.03 21.80 41.39
N ILE A 606 -20.44 21.68 40.11
CA ILE A 606 -19.56 21.24 39.01
C ILE A 606 -19.34 22.39 38.03
N LEU A 607 -20.39 22.91 37.40
CA LEU A 607 -20.25 23.88 36.29
C LEU A 607 -19.95 25.32 36.72
N ALA A 608 -20.10 25.67 38.00
CA ALA A 608 -19.71 26.98 38.51
C ALA A 608 -18.18 27.13 38.65
N GLY A 609 -17.49 26.02 38.94
CA GLY A 609 -16.06 26.00 39.21
C GLY A 609 -15.22 25.32 38.13
N LEU A 610 -15.82 24.59 37.19
CA LEU A 610 -15.11 23.82 36.17
C LEU A 610 -15.46 24.27 34.76
N SER A 611 -14.45 24.30 33.89
CA SER A 611 -14.60 24.45 32.45
C SER A 611 -14.38 23.11 31.76
N CYS A 612 -15.09 22.90 30.65
CA CYS A 612 -14.94 21.72 29.81
C CYS A 612 -14.53 22.14 28.41
N ARG A 613 -13.63 21.39 27.79
CA ARG A 613 -13.17 21.67 26.43
C ARG A 613 -12.73 20.42 25.68
N LEU A 614 -13.01 20.42 24.38
CA LEU A 614 -12.46 19.47 23.42
C LEU A 614 -11.15 20.00 22.88
N VAL A 615 -10.15 19.13 22.74
CA VAL A 615 -8.81 19.51 22.29
C VAL A 615 -8.36 18.56 21.19
N LEU A 616 -7.87 19.12 20.09
CA LEU A 616 -7.08 18.41 19.08
C LEU A 616 -5.64 18.91 19.23
N PHE A 617 -4.68 18.00 19.38
CA PHE A 617 -3.32 18.36 19.76
C PHE A 617 -2.26 17.52 19.02
N ARG A 618 -1.02 17.97 19.13
CA ARG A 618 0.19 17.21 18.77
C ARG A 618 0.99 16.89 20.05
N PHE A 619 1.54 15.68 20.15
CA PHE A 619 2.41 15.31 21.27
C PHE A 619 3.72 16.11 21.23
N ALA A 620 4.21 16.55 22.39
CA ALA A 620 5.46 17.31 22.49
C ALA A 620 6.71 16.42 22.50
N ASP A 621 6.56 15.14 22.85
CA ASP A 621 7.67 14.20 23.02
C ASP A 621 7.30 12.76 22.61
N ALA A 622 8.32 11.91 22.49
CA ALA A 622 8.18 10.51 22.11
C ALA A 622 7.54 9.63 23.20
N ALA A 623 7.44 10.14 24.45
CA ALA A 623 6.73 9.43 25.50
C ALA A 623 5.20 9.54 25.32
N LYS A 624 4.75 10.45 24.45
CA LYS A 624 3.34 10.71 24.12
C LYS A 624 2.49 10.98 25.35
N ASP A 625 3.02 11.82 26.23
CA ASP A 625 2.30 12.27 27.41
C ASP A 625 1.19 13.26 27.03
N PRO A 626 -0.10 12.94 27.23
CA PRO A 626 -1.21 13.85 26.89
C PRO A 626 -1.26 15.10 27.77
N ARG A 627 -0.43 15.21 28.81
CA ARG A 627 -0.26 16.43 29.62
C ARG A 627 0.75 17.39 28.99
N SER A 628 1.59 16.90 28.07
CA SER A 628 2.66 17.63 27.40
C SER A 628 2.38 17.69 25.90
N VAL A 629 1.59 18.68 25.49
CA VAL A 629 1.05 18.75 24.13
C VAL A 629 1.09 20.17 23.56
N GLN A 630 1.12 20.25 22.24
CA GLN A 630 0.82 21.47 21.49
C GLN A 630 -0.65 21.44 21.07
N GLU A 631 -1.49 22.31 21.64
CA GLU A 631 -2.88 22.44 21.21
C GLU A 631 -2.96 23.01 19.77
N LEU A 632 -3.64 22.29 18.88
CA LEU A 632 -3.85 22.68 17.48
C LEU A 632 -5.23 23.31 17.25
N ALA A 633 -6.21 22.87 18.04
CA ALA A 633 -7.54 23.45 18.16
C ALA A 633 -8.16 23.10 19.52
N SER A 634 -9.00 24.00 20.03
CA SER A 634 -9.67 23.86 21.32
C SER A 634 -11.06 24.46 21.23
N LEU A 635 -12.08 23.79 21.79
CA LEU A 635 -13.46 24.25 21.82
C LEU A 635 -14.03 24.10 23.23
N PRO A 636 -14.33 25.21 23.93
CA PRO A 636 -15.05 25.14 25.19
C PRO A 636 -16.49 24.68 24.96
N PHE A 637 -17.02 23.89 25.90
CA PHE A 637 -18.43 23.49 25.92
C PHE A 637 -18.96 23.44 27.35
N ARG A 638 -20.30 23.45 27.49
CA ARG A 638 -20.99 23.28 28.76
C ARG A 638 -21.96 22.09 28.61
N PRO A 639 -21.75 20.97 29.31
CA PRO A 639 -22.64 19.81 29.24
C PRO A 639 -23.99 20.13 29.91
N GLU A 640 -25.09 19.66 29.32
CA GLU A 640 -26.43 19.74 29.93
C GLU A 640 -26.64 18.58 30.92
N PHE A 641 -27.31 18.84 32.04
CA PHE A 641 -27.64 17.79 33.02
C PHE A 641 -28.68 16.82 32.44
N ASP A 642 -28.41 15.51 32.54
CA ASP A 642 -29.30 14.42 32.09
C ASP A 642 -29.83 14.52 30.63
N SER A 643 -29.16 15.33 29.80
CA SER A 643 -29.50 15.59 28.40
C SER A 643 -28.23 15.43 27.54
N PRO A 644 -27.97 14.24 26.98
CA PRO A 644 -26.80 14.00 26.15
C PRO A 644 -26.79 14.89 24.90
N ARG A 645 -25.70 15.64 24.71
CA ARG A 645 -25.51 16.50 23.54
C ARG A 645 -24.23 16.16 22.79
N PRO A 646 -24.25 16.13 21.45
CA PRO A 646 -23.02 16.07 20.67
C PRO A 646 -22.34 17.44 20.65
N ILE A 647 -21.04 17.47 20.93
CA ILE A 647 -20.17 18.63 20.80
C ILE A 647 -19.17 18.34 19.68
N THR A 648 -19.06 19.25 18.70
CA THR A 648 -18.27 19.05 17.49
C THR A 648 -17.15 20.07 17.37
N LEU A 649 -15.91 19.61 17.35
CA LEU A 649 -14.71 20.39 17.01
C LEU A 649 -14.29 20.02 15.58
N ARG A 650 -14.23 21.00 14.68
CA ARG A 650 -13.71 20.85 13.30
C ARG A 650 -12.41 21.60 13.11
N ARG A 651 -11.44 20.97 12.44
CA ARG A 651 -10.16 21.59 12.15
C ARG A 651 -9.48 20.96 10.94
N PHE A 652 -9.14 21.80 9.97
CA PHE A 652 -8.15 21.47 8.95
C PHE A 652 -6.73 21.50 9.53
N LEU A 653 -5.99 20.41 9.39
CA LEU A 653 -4.57 20.28 9.74
C LEU A 653 -3.73 20.06 8.48
N GLY A 654 -2.92 21.05 8.11
CA GLY A 654 -2.05 20.95 6.93
C GLY A 654 -1.94 22.24 6.15
N SER A 655 -1.18 22.18 5.06
CA SER A 655 -1.14 23.25 4.06
C SER A 655 -2.22 23.01 3.01
N THR A 656 -2.86 24.08 2.54
CA THR A 656 -3.73 24.05 1.36
C THR A 656 -2.93 24.09 0.05
N GLN A 657 -1.61 24.36 0.09
CA GLN A 657 -0.71 24.40 -1.08
C GLN A 657 -0.15 23.02 -1.44
N GLY A 658 -0.22 22.63 -2.73
CA GLY A 658 0.23 21.31 -3.21
C GLY A 658 1.68 20.98 -2.83
N ASN A 659 1.99 19.69 -2.64
CA ASN A 659 3.36 19.19 -2.39
C ASN A 659 4.04 19.67 -1.09
N VAL A 660 3.28 20.15 -0.11
CA VAL A 660 3.80 20.47 1.23
C VAL A 660 3.34 19.39 2.20
N ASN A 661 4.30 18.67 2.77
CA ASN A 661 4.03 17.68 3.81
C ASN A 661 3.55 18.38 5.08
N PHE A 662 2.50 17.83 5.69
CA PHE A 662 2.09 18.16 7.05
C PHE A 662 2.94 17.34 8.02
N PRO A 663 3.75 17.98 8.88
CA PRO A 663 4.54 17.25 9.86
C PRO A 663 3.62 16.77 10.97
N ILE A 664 3.48 15.45 11.12
CA ILE A 664 2.70 14.88 12.23
C ILE A 664 3.46 14.99 13.56
N GLY A 665 4.78 15.11 13.51
CA GLY A 665 5.65 15.17 14.68
C GLY A 665 5.64 13.85 15.45
N GLN A 666 5.53 13.92 16.78
CA GLN A 666 5.43 12.73 17.64
C GLN A 666 4.03 12.09 17.64
N GLY A 667 3.11 12.62 16.83
CA GLY A 667 1.74 12.12 16.69
C GLY A 667 0.68 13.15 17.02
N LEU A 668 -0.53 12.90 16.55
CA LEU A 668 -1.72 13.68 16.87
C LEU A 668 -2.60 12.96 17.88
N GLY A 669 -3.35 13.72 18.66
CA GLY A 669 -4.29 13.18 19.64
C GLY A 669 -5.52 14.05 19.81
N VAL A 670 -6.55 13.46 20.39
CA VAL A 670 -7.76 14.15 20.84
C VAL A 670 -7.90 14.01 22.35
N ALA A 671 -8.46 15.04 23.00
CA ALA A 671 -8.76 15.00 24.42
C ALA A 671 -10.08 15.70 24.78
N VAL A 672 -10.69 15.20 25.85
CA VAL A 672 -11.65 15.95 26.67
C VAL A 672 -10.92 16.38 27.93
N VAL A 673 -10.96 17.68 28.22
CA VAL A 673 -10.34 18.25 29.42
C VAL A 673 -11.42 18.91 30.27
N VAL A 674 -11.45 18.54 31.54
CA VAL A 674 -12.24 19.22 32.59
C VAL A 674 -11.25 19.85 33.55
N GLU A 675 -11.33 21.16 33.76
CA GLU A 675 -10.34 21.88 34.58
C GLU A 675 -10.96 22.99 35.43
N HIS A 676 -10.31 23.27 36.56
CA HIS A 676 -10.55 24.51 37.31
C HIS A 676 -9.61 25.59 36.79
N ALA A 677 -10.03 26.34 35.77
CA ALA A 677 -9.17 27.31 35.09
C ALA A 677 -8.78 28.52 35.96
N GLY A 678 -9.53 28.81 37.04
CA GLY A 678 -9.24 29.91 37.96
C GLY A 678 -10.37 30.22 38.94
N GLY A 679 -10.05 30.89 40.05
CA GLY A 679 -10.97 31.16 41.16
C GLY A 679 -10.39 30.67 42.50
N PRO A 680 -11.12 30.80 43.62
CA PRO A 680 -10.71 30.16 44.86
C PRO A 680 -10.84 28.62 44.75
N PRO A 681 -10.08 27.85 45.55
CA PRO A 681 -10.36 26.44 45.73
C PRO A 681 -11.79 26.22 46.25
N PHE A 682 -12.41 25.11 45.87
CA PHE A 682 -13.72 24.72 46.39
C PHE A 682 -13.77 23.24 46.75
N GLU A 683 -14.63 22.90 47.71
CA GLU A 683 -14.86 21.53 48.13
C GLU A 683 -15.83 20.85 47.16
N SER A 684 -15.45 19.66 46.71
CA SER A 684 -16.32 18.84 45.88
C SER A 684 -17.45 18.20 46.70
N PRO A 685 -18.56 17.81 46.03
CA PRO A 685 -19.64 17.08 46.68
C PRO A 685 -19.17 15.75 47.28
N SER A 686 -19.87 15.29 48.31
CA SER A 686 -19.63 13.96 48.91
C SER A 686 -20.07 12.80 48.02
N LEU A 687 -20.85 13.08 46.97
CA LEU A 687 -21.38 12.09 46.04
C LEU A 687 -20.79 12.28 44.63
N PRO A 688 -20.64 11.18 43.87
CA PRO A 688 -20.03 11.22 42.56
C PRO A 688 -20.88 12.01 41.55
N GLY A 689 -20.25 12.96 40.87
CA GLY A 689 -20.83 13.72 39.76
C GLY A 689 -19.73 14.20 38.82
N GLY A 690 -20.10 14.69 37.64
CA GLY A 690 -19.14 15.17 36.65
C GLY A 690 -19.68 15.14 35.23
N VAL A 691 -18.76 15.09 34.28
CA VAL A 691 -19.04 15.05 32.85
C VAL A 691 -18.85 13.63 32.35
N ALA A 692 -19.96 12.97 32.01
CA ALA A 692 -19.94 11.65 31.40
C ALA A 692 -19.79 11.77 29.88
N ILE A 693 -18.86 11.00 29.32
CA ILE A 693 -18.56 10.90 27.90
C ILE A 693 -19.10 9.57 27.41
N LEU A 694 -20.26 9.63 26.75
CA LEU A 694 -21.03 8.45 26.35
C LEU A 694 -20.54 7.85 25.04
N GLY A 695 -19.83 8.62 24.23
CA GLY A 695 -19.31 8.18 22.95
C GLY A 695 -18.51 9.27 22.26
N VAL A 696 -17.59 8.82 21.42
CA VAL A 696 -16.68 9.65 20.65
C VAL A 696 -16.71 9.20 19.20
N SER A 697 -16.66 10.14 18.27
CA SER A 697 -16.33 9.86 16.89
C SER A 697 -15.27 10.82 16.39
N LEU A 698 -14.43 10.32 15.48
CA LEU A 698 -13.42 11.11 14.80
C LEU A 698 -13.47 10.75 13.33
N SER A 699 -14.00 11.66 12.51
CA SER A 699 -13.97 11.52 11.07
C SER A 699 -12.79 12.29 10.49
N PHE A 700 -12.27 11.78 9.37
CA PHE A 700 -11.16 12.35 8.64
C PHE A 700 -11.56 12.48 7.18
N GLY A 701 -11.41 13.67 6.62
CA GLY A 701 -11.44 13.89 5.17
C GLY A 701 -10.06 14.27 4.71
N ALA A 702 -9.47 13.52 3.78
CA ALA A 702 -8.16 13.90 3.30
C ALA A 702 -8.22 15.25 2.59
N ARG A 703 -7.05 15.87 2.54
CA ARG A 703 -6.85 17.04 1.72
C ARG A 703 -7.26 16.74 0.25
N PRO A 704 -8.05 17.61 -0.41
CA PRO A 704 -8.37 17.46 -1.83
C PRO A 704 -7.10 17.38 -2.67
N ARG A 705 -7.01 16.36 -3.52
CA ARG A 705 -5.93 16.25 -4.52
C ARG A 705 -6.11 17.37 -5.53
N HIS A 706 -5.05 18.11 -5.87
CA HIS A 706 -5.12 19.00 -7.03
C HIS A 706 -5.18 18.12 -8.28
N GLU A 707 -6.35 18.00 -8.89
CA GLU A 707 -6.59 17.17 -10.10
C GLU A 707 -5.70 17.56 -11.30
N ASN A 708 -5.08 18.74 -11.26
CA ASN A 708 -4.21 19.27 -12.32
C ASN A 708 -2.70 19.01 -12.11
N ALA A 709 -2.30 18.23 -11.10
CA ALA A 709 -0.91 17.74 -11.01
C ALA A 709 -0.73 16.58 -11.99
N THR A 710 -0.42 16.93 -13.25
CA THR A 710 -0.16 16.01 -14.36
C THR A 710 1.14 15.23 -14.21
#